data_AF-A0A936IF83-F1
#
_entry.id   AF-A0A936IF83-F1
#
_cell.length_a   1.000
_cell.length_b   1.000
_cell.length_c   1.000
_cell.angle_alpha   90.00
_cell.angle_beta   90.00
_cell.angle_gamma   90.00
#
_symmetry.space_group_name_H-M   'P 1'
#
loop_
_entity.id
_entity.type
_entity.pdbx_description
1 polymer ?
#
loop_
_entity_poly.entity_id
_entity_poly.type
_entity_poly.pdbx_seq_one_letter_code
_entity_poly.pdbx_strand_id
1 'polypeptide(L)'
;MSTVGDVRSMLTPPQLPPGMALGGPAPEPVVGAGLGPGDIWRIVRQRKLMILITTVIIYALVVAATFAVWRFAPAFPSEAYVQLVPPVEGLAVISETFAPKEYIERQLATEAARMTEPQLLMEVLALPEVKDTSFYRWYGDNFEKCLKELRDLLVVSPVRDTNLVRVAIALKSPREATLIVNSVIDRHLARSRDTVADEGRRRLDTLKNTRADVVKELTEIRQRIAAKRAQRDMPALESDRQVQVEVITMLNNTLAELQTREVDMETQLQNVRGFDPRMLPVTAEERVIVEADPVLRYYRQQVEAIEIQIEAIRVAMIGENHRQMLMLRAQRDNYFQKEGARREELTQDLRSRKVESLQQELARVRTMKMQMREQLAERENAQRDLDQAIQELQGWTKDEERLARELEQVGMALREAETQLVARSREGRLTRASLARDAVMPSRPNLPAFLGGGALLAIIGGVGLAFLRELTDQAIRTPLDVTRHGHLSVLGTVPLLDDEEADVADIEHATRLAPQSVTADAFRQIRAHLIFSGPRETQRVLLLTSPRPDDGKTAVAINLAVAFAQGGERVLLIDGNFRRPAVRKAFQGIKTEGLSNVLIGRARLENVVTKTDVPNLDVLGSGPMPPNPAELLGSPAMRELLEAARGRYDRVLIDGPPCLLISDALIVATQAEGVVVVARAVRGTKGTLRRARDQLTRIGARVIGAVLNGVKTRPGGYLRQQYREFYDYTDEEVVVRELSESASAREALAMLEGDRKGEKDKDEKDK
;
A
#
# COMPACT_ATOMS: atom_id res chain seq x y z
N MET A 1 -22.38 40.66 65.71
CA MET A 1 -22.05 39.63 64.70
C MET A 1 -21.28 38.53 65.42
N SER A 2 -21.97 37.48 65.86
CA SER A 2 -22.12 36.19 65.16
C SER A 2 -20.82 35.37 65.22
N THR A 3 -20.54 34.61 66.27
CA THR A 3 -20.97 33.24 66.65
C THR A 3 -20.41 32.09 65.80
N VAL A 4 -20.19 30.99 66.54
CA VAL A 4 -19.89 29.59 66.16
C VAL A 4 -18.38 29.30 66.04
N GLY A 5 -17.75 28.47 66.88
CA GLY A 5 -18.24 27.45 67.79
C GLY A 5 -17.41 26.19 67.55
N ASP A 6 -16.60 25.79 68.54
CA ASP A 6 -15.73 24.61 68.51
C ASP A 6 -16.57 23.33 68.48
N VAL A 7 -16.68 22.71 67.30
CA VAL A 7 -17.35 21.42 67.05
C VAL A 7 -16.32 20.32 66.74
N ARG A 8 -15.25 20.24 67.54
CA ARG A 8 -14.26 19.14 67.43
C ARG A 8 -14.29 18.11 68.56
N SER A 9 -15.14 18.29 69.57
CA SER A 9 -15.25 17.39 70.74
C SER A 9 -16.54 16.53 70.80
N MET A 10 -17.40 16.57 69.78
CA MET A 10 -18.69 15.84 69.77
C MET A 10 -18.80 14.66 68.77
N LEU A 11 -17.70 14.18 68.19
CA LEU A 11 -17.72 13.09 67.19
C LEU A 11 -16.93 11.84 67.60
N THR A 12 -16.90 11.51 68.89
CA THR A 12 -16.48 10.18 69.37
C THR A 12 -17.72 9.33 69.66
N PRO A 13 -18.01 8.28 68.87
CA PRO A 13 -19.05 7.33 69.22
C PRO A 13 -18.65 6.53 70.48
N PRO A 14 -19.61 6.12 71.33
CA PRO A 14 -19.30 5.38 72.55
C PRO A 14 -18.68 4.03 72.22
N GLN A 15 -17.57 3.70 72.88
CA GLN A 15 -16.95 2.38 72.81
C GLN A 15 -17.90 1.34 73.44
N LEU A 16 -18.37 0.40 72.63
CA LEU A 16 -19.06 -0.81 73.09
C LEU A 16 -18.08 -1.69 73.89
N PRO A 17 -18.54 -2.39 74.95
CA PRO A 17 -17.68 -3.27 75.75
C PRO A 17 -17.16 -4.46 74.92
N PRO A 18 -15.96 -4.99 75.21
CA PRO A 18 -15.36 -6.05 74.42
C PRO A 18 -16.00 -7.39 74.78
N GLY A 19 -16.86 -7.91 73.91
CA GLY A 19 -17.42 -9.25 74.07
C GLY A 19 -18.68 -9.50 73.26
N MET A 20 -18.52 -9.75 71.95
CA MET A 20 -19.36 -10.61 71.09
C MET A 20 -19.16 -10.18 69.63
N ALA A 21 -18.13 -10.72 68.99
CA ALA A 21 -17.99 -10.69 67.54
C ALA A 21 -17.29 -11.99 67.09
N LEU A 22 -18.01 -13.11 67.17
CA LEU A 22 -17.71 -14.25 66.30
C LEU A 22 -18.38 -13.97 64.94
N GLY A 23 -17.82 -13.00 64.22
CA GLY A 23 -18.10 -12.83 62.80
C GLY A 23 -17.40 -13.95 62.05
N GLY A 24 -18.17 -14.85 61.43
CA GLY A 24 -17.63 -15.77 60.43
C GLY A 24 -16.89 -14.99 59.33
N PRO A 25 -15.92 -15.63 58.64
CA PRO A 25 -15.08 -14.94 57.67
C PRO A 25 -15.93 -14.20 56.64
N ALA A 26 -15.67 -12.91 56.48
CA ALA A 26 -16.26 -12.10 55.43
C ALA A 26 -15.99 -12.77 54.07
N PRO A 27 -16.99 -12.90 53.18
CA PRO A 27 -16.76 -13.45 51.86
C PRO A 27 -15.76 -12.56 51.13
N GLU A 28 -14.63 -13.15 50.71
CA GLU A 28 -13.59 -12.46 49.93
C GLU A 28 -14.20 -11.78 48.69
N PRO A 29 -13.69 -10.60 48.29
CA PRO A 29 -14.09 -9.97 47.05
C PRO A 29 -13.65 -10.84 45.88
N VAL A 30 -14.62 -11.46 45.21
CA VAL A 30 -14.40 -12.23 43.98
C VAL A 30 -13.75 -11.31 42.94
N VAL A 31 -12.47 -11.56 42.68
CA VAL A 31 -11.64 -10.91 41.66
C VAL A 31 -12.35 -10.96 40.30
N GLY A 32 -12.22 -9.87 39.54
CA GLY A 32 -12.94 -9.57 38.30
C GLY A 32 -13.22 -10.77 37.40
N ALA A 33 -14.50 -10.98 37.12
CA ALA A 33 -15.01 -12.05 36.28
C ALA A 33 -14.64 -11.84 34.80
N GLY A 34 -13.40 -12.16 34.44
CA GLY A 34 -13.08 -12.62 33.09
C GLY A 34 -13.62 -14.03 32.92
N LEU A 35 -14.18 -14.35 31.75
CA LEU A 35 -14.59 -15.72 31.41
C LEU A 35 -13.37 -16.64 31.50
N GLY A 36 -13.36 -17.57 32.45
CA GLY A 36 -12.28 -18.55 32.56
C GLY A 36 -12.32 -19.56 31.41
N PRO A 37 -11.21 -20.27 31.13
CA PRO A 37 -11.18 -21.34 30.13
C PRO A 37 -12.27 -22.40 30.34
N GLY A 38 -12.58 -22.71 31.60
CA GLY A 38 -13.67 -23.64 31.96
C GLY A 38 -15.07 -23.11 31.63
N ASP A 39 -15.29 -21.79 31.70
CA ASP A 39 -16.57 -21.18 31.33
C ASP A 39 -16.79 -21.26 29.81
N ILE A 40 -15.74 -21.04 29.02
CA ILE A 40 -15.77 -21.16 27.55
C ILE A 40 -16.17 -22.58 27.14
N TRP A 41 -15.53 -23.60 27.71
CA TRP A 41 -15.86 -25.00 27.41
C TRP A 41 -17.29 -25.37 27.80
N ARG A 42 -17.77 -24.85 28.94
CA ARG A 42 -19.15 -25.05 29.40
C ARG A 42 -20.16 -24.46 28.42
N ILE A 43 -19.92 -23.25 27.89
CA ILE A 43 -20.81 -22.58 26.93
C ILE A 43 -20.92 -23.41 25.65
N VAL A 44 -19.79 -23.85 25.12
CA VAL A 44 -19.73 -24.69 23.91
C VAL A 44 -20.49 -26.00 24.14
N ARG A 45 -20.26 -26.68 25.26
CA ARG A 45 -20.94 -27.95 25.57
C ARG A 45 -22.44 -27.79 25.77
N GLN A 46 -22.89 -26.72 26.43
CA GLN A 46 -24.32 -26.46 26.66
C GLN A 46 -25.06 -26.06 25.38
N ARG A 47 -24.37 -25.41 24.42
CA ARG A 47 -24.98 -24.86 23.21
C ARG A 47 -24.54 -25.57 21.93
N LYS A 48 -23.94 -26.76 22.01
CA LYS A 48 -23.44 -27.53 20.85
C LYS A 48 -24.48 -27.69 19.73
N LEU A 49 -25.74 -27.94 20.06
CA LEU A 49 -26.82 -28.09 19.07
C LEU A 49 -27.12 -26.76 18.37
N MET A 50 -27.11 -25.66 19.11
CA MET A 50 -27.30 -24.33 18.56
C MET A 50 -26.15 -23.94 17.64
N ILE A 51 -24.89 -24.16 18.08
CA ILE A 51 -23.70 -23.92 17.27
C ILE A 51 -23.79 -24.74 15.98
N LEU A 52 -24.15 -26.01 16.07
CA LEU A 52 -24.32 -26.87 14.91
C LEU A 52 -25.39 -26.34 13.94
N ILE A 53 -26.59 -26.04 14.44
CA ILE A 53 -27.70 -25.56 13.60
C ILE A 53 -27.33 -24.23 12.93
N THR A 54 -26.74 -23.28 13.67
CA THR A 54 -26.39 -21.96 13.14
C THR A 54 -25.25 -22.03 12.14
N THR A 55 -24.23 -22.84 12.41
CA THR A 55 -23.15 -23.13 11.46
C THR A 55 -23.71 -23.78 10.19
N VAL A 56 -24.60 -24.76 10.30
CA VAL A 56 -25.23 -25.40 9.12
C VAL A 56 -26.05 -24.41 8.31
N ILE A 57 -26.85 -23.55 8.95
CA ILE A 57 -27.65 -22.52 8.26
C ILE A 57 -26.76 -21.51 7.55
N ILE A 58 -25.76 -20.95 8.24
CA ILE A 58 -24.83 -19.98 7.65
C ILE A 58 -24.07 -20.62 6.48
N TYR A 59 -23.60 -21.85 6.65
CA TYR A 59 -22.90 -22.58 5.60
C TYR A 59 -23.80 -22.85 4.40
N ALA A 60 -25.05 -23.29 4.61
CA ALA A 60 -26.02 -23.50 3.55
C ALA A 60 -26.31 -22.21 2.76
N LEU A 61 -26.39 -21.06 3.43
CA LEU A 61 -26.52 -19.76 2.77
C LEU A 61 -25.29 -19.41 1.93
N VAL A 62 -24.08 -19.67 2.43
CA VAL A 62 -22.84 -19.44 1.66
C VAL A 62 -22.76 -20.37 0.45
N VAL A 63 -23.14 -21.64 0.60
CA VAL A 63 -23.23 -22.60 -0.51
C VAL A 63 -24.24 -22.12 -1.55
N ALA A 64 -25.44 -21.71 -1.13
CA ALA A 64 -26.48 -21.22 -2.02
C ALA A 64 -26.05 -19.93 -2.75
N ALA A 65 -25.41 -19.00 -2.04
CA ALA A 65 -24.87 -17.77 -2.64
C ALA A 65 -23.75 -18.07 -3.64
N THR A 66 -22.82 -18.97 -3.28
CA THR A 66 -21.73 -19.39 -4.16
C THR A 66 -22.27 -20.07 -5.42
N PHE A 67 -23.27 -20.94 -5.27
CA PHE A 67 -23.96 -21.59 -6.37
C PHE A 67 -24.72 -20.59 -7.25
N ALA A 68 -25.38 -19.59 -6.66
CA ALA A 68 -26.06 -18.53 -7.41
C ALA A 68 -25.07 -17.72 -8.25
N VAL A 69 -23.93 -17.32 -7.70
CA VAL A 69 -22.88 -16.61 -8.45
C VAL A 69 -22.35 -17.51 -9.58
N TRP A 70 -22.07 -18.79 -9.28
CA TRP A 70 -21.64 -19.77 -10.28
C TRP A 70 -22.67 -19.98 -11.40
N ARG A 71 -23.97 -19.92 -11.10
CA ARG A 71 -25.07 -20.18 -12.04
C ARG A 71 -25.47 -18.96 -12.87
N PHE A 72 -25.43 -17.75 -12.30
CA PHE A 72 -25.94 -16.53 -12.93
C PHE A 72 -24.84 -15.57 -13.40
N ALA A 73 -23.63 -15.67 -12.86
CA ALA A 73 -22.50 -14.85 -13.23
C ALA A 73 -21.16 -15.63 -13.27
N PRO A 74 -21.09 -16.76 -14.01
CA PRO A 74 -19.82 -17.46 -14.20
C PRO A 74 -18.85 -16.58 -14.99
N ALA A 75 -17.58 -16.56 -14.59
CA ALA A 75 -16.53 -15.92 -15.37
C ALA A 75 -15.57 -17.00 -15.91
N PHE A 76 -15.47 -17.10 -17.23
CA PHE A 76 -14.60 -18.03 -17.93
C PHE A 76 -13.32 -17.29 -18.34
N PRO A 77 -12.15 -17.67 -17.79
CA PRO A 77 -10.89 -17.06 -18.16
C PRO A 77 -10.48 -17.54 -19.55
N SER A 78 -9.96 -16.65 -20.38
CA SER A 78 -9.27 -17.02 -21.60
C SER A 78 -7.91 -16.33 -21.57
N GLU A 79 -6.84 -17.10 -21.83
CA GLU A 79 -5.48 -16.59 -21.81
C GLU A 79 -4.69 -17.03 -23.03
N ALA A 80 -3.78 -16.16 -23.46
CA ALA A 80 -2.84 -16.41 -24.54
C ALA A 80 -1.51 -15.75 -24.23
N TYR A 81 -0.45 -16.24 -24.89
CA TYR A 81 0.90 -15.77 -24.71
C TYR A 81 1.44 -15.17 -26.00
N VAL A 82 2.06 -14.00 -25.88
CA VAL A 82 2.83 -13.35 -26.93
C VAL A 82 4.30 -13.45 -26.58
N GLN A 83 5.12 -13.97 -27.47
CA GLN A 83 6.56 -14.10 -27.28
C GLN A 83 7.28 -12.93 -27.94
N LEU A 84 8.16 -12.28 -27.16
CA LEU A 84 9.14 -11.35 -27.68
C LEU A 84 10.39 -12.15 -28.11
N VAL A 85 10.73 -12.11 -29.39
CA VAL A 85 12.00 -12.68 -29.86
C VAL A 85 13.10 -11.65 -29.58
N PRO A 86 14.04 -11.90 -28.64
CA PRO A 86 15.09 -10.95 -28.35
C PRO A 86 15.97 -10.71 -29.61
N PRO A 87 16.46 -9.49 -29.84
CA PRO A 87 17.40 -9.24 -30.93
C PRO A 87 18.69 -10.01 -30.68
N VAL A 88 19.19 -10.72 -31.68
CA VAL A 88 20.50 -11.39 -31.60
C VAL A 88 21.51 -10.41 -32.20
N GLU A 89 22.43 -9.90 -31.39
CA GLU A 89 23.51 -9.07 -31.95
C GLU A 89 24.36 -9.92 -32.91
N GLY A 90 24.45 -9.47 -34.16
CA GLY A 90 24.98 -10.25 -35.26
C GLY A 90 26.49 -10.50 -35.18
N LEU A 91 26.85 -11.76 -35.48
CA LEU A 91 28.09 -12.26 -36.10
C LEU A 91 29.45 -11.72 -35.58
N ALA A 92 29.87 -12.14 -34.38
CA ALA A 92 31.22 -12.69 -34.12
C ALA A 92 31.32 -13.27 -32.69
N VAL A 93 31.43 -14.59 -32.58
CA VAL A 93 32.42 -15.35 -31.78
C VAL A 93 32.73 -14.80 -30.36
N ILE A 94 32.26 -15.53 -29.34
CA ILE A 94 32.72 -15.57 -27.93
C ILE A 94 32.30 -14.37 -27.06
N SER A 95 31.00 -14.17 -26.89
CA SER A 95 30.35 -14.27 -25.57
C SER A 95 28.86 -14.15 -25.80
N GLU A 96 28.07 -15.09 -25.29
CA GLU A 96 26.62 -14.96 -25.22
C GLU A 96 26.30 -13.85 -24.19
N THR A 97 26.51 -12.59 -24.57
CA THR A 97 26.00 -11.47 -23.78
C THR A 97 24.53 -11.34 -24.13
N PHE A 98 23.70 -12.22 -23.57
CA PHE A 98 22.25 -12.02 -23.57
C PHE A 98 21.98 -10.63 -23.01
N ALA A 99 21.01 -9.92 -23.60
CA ALA A 99 20.57 -8.65 -23.06
C ALA A 99 20.29 -8.81 -21.54
N PRO A 100 20.73 -7.87 -20.69
CA PRO A 100 20.56 -7.98 -19.24
C PRO A 100 19.11 -8.34 -18.90
N LYS A 101 18.90 -9.23 -17.92
CA LYS A 101 17.55 -9.68 -17.53
C LYS A 101 16.59 -8.51 -17.29
N GLU A 102 17.08 -7.44 -16.65
CA GLU A 102 16.32 -6.21 -16.43
C GLU A 102 15.87 -5.51 -17.73
N TYR A 103 16.68 -5.56 -18.78
CA TYR A 103 16.35 -4.98 -20.08
C TYR A 103 15.16 -5.73 -20.72
N ILE A 104 15.21 -7.06 -20.71
CA ILE A 104 14.12 -7.91 -21.24
C ILE A 104 12.83 -7.69 -20.43
N GLU A 105 12.93 -7.66 -19.09
CA GLU A 105 11.77 -7.41 -18.22
C GLU A 105 11.15 -6.01 -18.47
N ARG A 106 11.97 -4.97 -18.63
CA ARG A 106 11.49 -3.62 -18.98
C ARG A 106 10.83 -3.58 -20.35
N GLN A 107 11.35 -4.32 -21.34
CA GLN A 107 10.74 -4.41 -22.66
C GLN A 107 9.39 -5.15 -22.61
N LEU A 108 9.31 -6.29 -21.92
CA LEU A 108 8.06 -7.03 -21.75
C LEU A 108 7.01 -6.21 -21.00
N ALA A 109 7.41 -5.44 -19.99
CA ALA A 109 6.52 -4.53 -19.27
C ALA A 109 6.03 -3.37 -20.16
N THR A 110 6.89 -2.84 -21.02
CA THR A 110 6.53 -1.79 -21.99
C THR A 110 5.54 -2.32 -23.03
N GLU A 111 5.77 -3.52 -23.56
CA GLU A 111 4.84 -4.17 -24.49
C GLU A 111 3.50 -4.53 -23.83
N ALA A 112 3.52 -5.01 -22.58
CA ALA A 112 2.30 -5.23 -21.81
C ALA A 112 1.48 -3.94 -21.63
N ALA A 113 2.14 -2.82 -21.34
CA ALA A 113 1.47 -1.52 -21.21
C ALA A 113 0.84 -1.05 -22.52
N ARG A 114 1.54 -1.21 -23.65
CA ARG A 114 1.03 -0.87 -25.00
C ARG A 114 -0.21 -1.69 -25.37
N MET A 115 -0.27 -2.96 -24.99
CA MET A 115 -1.46 -3.81 -25.19
C MET A 115 -2.69 -3.36 -24.38
N THR A 116 -2.50 -2.50 -23.38
CA THR A 116 -3.58 -1.91 -22.57
C THR A 116 -3.89 -0.45 -22.94
N GLU A 117 -3.22 0.09 -23.96
CA GLU A 117 -3.39 1.48 -24.39
C GLU A 117 -4.83 1.72 -24.91
N PRO A 118 -5.49 2.84 -24.52
CA PRO A 118 -6.87 3.11 -24.90
C PRO A 118 -7.11 3.07 -26.42
N GLN A 119 -6.16 3.56 -27.23
CA GLN A 119 -6.29 3.58 -28.69
C GLN A 119 -6.41 2.17 -29.28
N LEU A 120 -5.57 1.23 -28.85
CA LEU A 120 -5.62 -0.15 -29.30
C LEU A 120 -6.95 -0.80 -28.90
N LEU A 121 -7.40 -0.58 -27.66
CA LEU A 121 -8.67 -1.12 -27.17
C LEU A 121 -9.87 -0.53 -27.92
N MET A 122 -9.82 0.75 -28.32
CA MET A 122 -10.83 1.36 -29.18
C MET A 122 -10.89 0.70 -30.56
N GLU A 123 -9.75 0.41 -31.17
CA GLU A 123 -9.68 -0.30 -32.46
C GLU A 123 -10.26 -1.73 -32.34
N VAL A 124 -9.97 -2.43 -31.24
CA VAL A 124 -10.52 -3.76 -30.96
C VAL A 124 -12.04 -3.69 -30.79
N LEU A 125 -12.55 -2.72 -30.03
CA LEU A 125 -14.00 -2.50 -29.86
C LEU A 125 -14.69 -2.05 -31.16
N ALA A 126 -13.95 -1.47 -32.11
CA ALA A 126 -14.48 -1.08 -33.40
C ALA A 126 -14.75 -2.29 -34.33
N LEU A 127 -14.14 -3.46 -34.06
CA LEU A 127 -14.26 -4.65 -34.88
C LEU A 127 -15.70 -5.18 -34.94
N PRO A 128 -16.21 -5.57 -36.13
CA PRO A 128 -17.56 -6.14 -36.27
C PRO A 128 -17.78 -7.36 -35.37
N GLU A 129 -16.76 -8.22 -35.27
CA GLU A 129 -16.78 -9.45 -34.46
C GLU A 129 -16.90 -9.15 -32.96
N VAL A 130 -16.27 -8.08 -32.47
CA VAL A 130 -16.32 -7.67 -31.07
C VAL A 130 -17.63 -6.96 -30.74
N LYS A 131 -18.16 -6.15 -31.68
CA LYS A 131 -19.48 -5.51 -31.55
C LYS A 131 -20.63 -6.50 -31.47
N ASP A 132 -20.46 -7.69 -32.06
CA ASP A 132 -21.46 -8.76 -32.04
C ASP A 132 -21.53 -9.51 -30.70
N THR A 133 -20.50 -9.37 -29.84
CA THR A 133 -20.43 -10.05 -28.54
C THR A 133 -21.50 -9.57 -27.57
N SER A 134 -21.97 -10.48 -26.70
CA SER A 134 -22.87 -10.15 -25.60
C SER A 134 -22.25 -9.14 -24.63
N PHE A 135 -20.92 -9.17 -24.49
CA PHE A 135 -20.15 -8.18 -23.74
C PHE A 135 -20.37 -6.76 -24.26
N TYR A 136 -20.17 -6.51 -25.56
CA TYR A 136 -20.35 -5.17 -26.15
C TYR A 136 -21.81 -4.72 -26.08
N ARG A 137 -22.75 -5.61 -26.45
CA ARG A 137 -24.20 -5.31 -26.47
C ARG A 137 -24.77 -4.98 -25.10
N TRP A 138 -24.19 -5.52 -24.01
CA TRP A 138 -24.61 -5.20 -22.65
C TRP A 138 -24.47 -3.70 -22.30
N TYR A 139 -23.49 -3.01 -22.89
CA TYR A 139 -23.23 -1.59 -22.64
C TYR A 139 -23.94 -0.65 -23.62
N GLY A 140 -24.54 -1.17 -24.71
CA GLY A 140 -25.31 -0.40 -25.69
C GLY A 140 -24.48 0.75 -26.30
N ASP A 141 -25.03 1.96 -26.26
CA ASP A 141 -24.42 3.18 -26.83
C ASP A 141 -23.32 3.80 -25.93
N ASN A 142 -23.10 3.26 -24.72
CA ASN A 142 -22.15 3.84 -23.77
C ASN A 142 -20.73 3.28 -23.98
N PHE A 143 -20.10 3.74 -25.06
CA PHE A 143 -18.78 3.29 -25.50
C PHE A 143 -17.68 3.53 -24.45
N GLU A 144 -17.69 4.67 -23.75
CA GLU A 144 -16.71 4.99 -22.70
C GLU A 144 -16.74 4.00 -21.54
N LYS A 145 -17.95 3.59 -21.12
CA LYS A 145 -18.11 2.60 -20.05
C LYS A 145 -17.67 1.21 -20.50
N CYS A 146 -17.94 0.83 -21.75
CA CYS A 146 -17.48 -0.44 -22.34
C CYS A 146 -15.94 -0.49 -22.43
N LEU A 147 -15.31 0.61 -22.87
CA LEU A 147 -13.85 0.73 -22.94
C LEU A 147 -13.21 0.63 -21.56
N LYS A 148 -13.77 1.32 -20.57
CA LYS A 148 -13.28 1.25 -19.19
C LYS A 148 -13.38 -0.17 -18.63
N GLU A 149 -14.52 -0.83 -18.81
CA GLU A 149 -14.70 -2.21 -18.32
C GLU A 149 -13.76 -3.19 -19.03
N LEU A 150 -13.59 -3.06 -20.35
CA LEU A 150 -12.67 -3.91 -21.11
C LEU A 150 -11.24 -3.75 -20.58
N ARG A 151 -10.80 -2.52 -20.30
CA ARG A 151 -9.49 -2.26 -19.72
C ARG A 151 -9.35 -2.84 -18.31
N ASP A 152 -10.38 -2.72 -17.47
CA ASP A 152 -10.35 -3.20 -16.09
C ASP A 152 -10.41 -4.75 -16.01
N LEU A 153 -11.03 -5.41 -17.00
CA LEU A 153 -11.11 -6.87 -17.10
C LEU A 153 -9.91 -7.51 -17.82
N LEU A 154 -9.25 -6.77 -18.71
CA LEU A 154 -8.07 -7.24 -19.46
C LEU A 154 -6.83 -7.17 -18.59
N VAL A 155 -6.24 -8.33 -18.31
CA VAL A 155 -5.00 -8.49 -17.56
C VAL A 155 -3.87 -8.79 -18.55
N VAL A 156 -2.95 -7.84 -18.70
CA VAL A 156 -1.72 -8.05 -19.48
C VAL A 156 -0.52 -7.93 -18.54
N SER A 157 0.29 -8.99 -18.45
CA SER A 157 1.45 -9.00 -17.58
C SER A 157 2.62 -9.82 -18.13
N PRO A 158 3.88 -9.40 -17.87
CA PRO A 158 5.05 -10.19 -18.21
C PRO A 158 5.11 -11.45 -17.33
N VAL A 159 5.47 -12.59 -17.93
CA VAL A 159 5.71 -13.85 -17.21
C VAL A 159 7.16 -13.87 -16.74
N ARG A 160 7.37 -13.94 -15.42
CA ARG A 160 8.71 -13.93 -14.80
C ARG A 160 9.61 -15.00 -15.39
N ASP A 161 10.89 -14.66 -15.57
CA ASP A 161 11.92 -15.56 -16.09
C ASP A 161 11.65 -16.13 -17.49
N THR A 162 10.83 -15.45 -18.30
CA THR A 162 10.53 -15.86 -19.67
C THR A 162 10.42 -14.65 -20.61
N ASN A 163 10.42 -14.91 -21.92
CA ASN A 163 10.20 -13.89 -22.96
C ASN A 163 8.71 -13.78 -23.36
N LEU A 164 7.80 -14.10 -22.44
CA LEU A 164 6.37 -14.19 -22.70
C LEU A 164 5.60 -13.07 -21.99
N VAL A 165 4.68 -12.45 -22.73
CA VAL A 165 3.63 -11.59 -22.20
C VAL A 165 2.33 -12.39 -22.15
N ARG A 166 1.73 -12.49 -20.98
CA ARG A 166 0.42 -13.11 -20.76
C ARG A 166 -0.67 -12.07 -21.00
N VAL A 167 -1.61 -12.39 -21.89
CA VAL A 167 -2.83 -11.61 -22.14
C VAL A 167 -4.01 -12.47 -21.70
N ALA A 168 -4.79 -12.01 -20.73
CA ALA A 168 -5.91 -12.76 -20.20
C ALA A 168 -7.13 -11.87 -19.94
N ILE A 169 -8.33 -12.42 -20.17
CA ILE A 169 -9.61 -11.79 -19.81
C ILE A 169 -10.54 -12.84 -19.22
N ALA A 170 -11.49 -12.44 -18.37
CA ALA A 170 -12.52 -13.34 -17.86
C ALA A 170 -13.91 -12.76 -18.14
N LEU A 171 -14.70 -13.43 -18.99
CA LEU A 171 -16.05 -13.00 -19.41
C LEU A 171 -17.10 -14.08 -19.16
N LYS A 172 -18.38 -13.72 -19.31
CA LYS A 172 -19.52 -14.64 -19.16
C LYS A 172 -19.56 -15.76 -20.21
N SER A 173 -19.03 -15.49 -21.40
CA SER A 173 -18.98 -16.45 -22.51
C SER A 173 -17.52 -16.84 -22.81
N PRO A 174 -17.16 -18.14 -22.78
CA PRO A 174 -15.81 -18.61 -23.10
C PRO A 174 -15.35 -18.17 -24.49
N ARG A 175 -16.23 -18.31 -25.49
CA ARG A 175 -15.93 -17.97 -26.89
C ARG A 175 -15.65 -16.49 -27.08
N GLU A 176 -16.41 -15.63 -26.40
CA GLU A 176 -16.22 -14.18 -26.48
C GLU A 176 -14.92 -13.75 -25.79
N ALA A 177 -14.55 -14.39 -24.66
CA ALA A 177 -13.27 -14.15 -23.99
C ALA A 177 -12.09 -14.50 -24.91
N THR A 178 -12.17 -15.65 -25.60
CA THR A 178 -11.17 -16.08 -26.58
C THR A 178 -11.11 -15.17 -27.80
N LEU A 179 -12.26 -14.75 -28.32
CA LEU A 179 -12.34 -13.80 -29.44
C LEU A 179 -11.64 -12.49 -29.07
N ILE A 180 -12.01 -11.86 -27.95
CA ILE A 180 -11.45 -10.57 -27.54
C ILE A 180 -9.95 -10.66 -27.29
N VAL A 181 -9.44 -11.69 -26.61
CA VAL A 181 -8.00 -11.88 -26.39
C VAL A 181 -7.25 -12.05 -27.72
N ASN A 182 -7.77 -12.86 -28.63
CA ASN A 182 -7.15 -13.04 -29.94
C ASN A 182 -7.18 -11.73 -30.75
N SER A 183 -8.28 -10.98 -30.74
CA SER A 183 -8.41 -9.68 -31.42
C SER A 183 -7.43 -8.64 -30.88
N VAL A 184 -7.23 -8.56 -29.56
CA VAL A 184 -6.22 -7.66 -28.95
C VAL A 184 -4.82 -8.05 -29.42
N ILE A 185 -4.48 -9.33 -29.38
CA ILE A 185 -3.18 -9.82 -29.85
C ILE A 185 -3.00 -9.55 -31.34
N ASP A 186 -3.98 -9.88 -32.18
CA ASP A 186 -3.88 -9.69 -33.64
C ASP A 186 -3.73 -8.22 -34.01
N ARG A 187 -4.47 -7.31 -33.35
CA ARG A 187 -4.35 -5.87 -33.59
C ARG A 187 -3.01 -5.32 -33.13
N HIS A 188 -2.51 -5.75 -31.96
CA HIS A 188 -1.19 -5.36 -31.49
C HIS A 188 -0.07 -5.85 -32.41
N LEU A 189 -0.15 -7.12 -32.85
CA LEU A 189 0.81 -7.71 -33.79
C LEU A 189 0.78 -7.03 -35.16
N ALA A 190 -0.41 -6.67 -35.67
CA ALA A 190 -0.55 -5.91 -36.91
C ALA A 190 0.08 -4.52 -36.77
N ARG A 191 -0.28 -3.76 -35.73
CA ARG A 191 0.28 -2.43 -35.45
C ARG A 191 1.79 -2.46 -35.27
N SER A 192 2.32 -3.45 -34.57
CA SER A 192 3.77 -3.65 -34.41
C SER A 192 4.47 -3.93 -35.74
N ARG A 193 3.90 -4.78 -36.60
CA ARG A 193 4.46 -5.08 -37.94
C ARG A 193 4.46 -3.86 -38.85
N ASP A 194 3.36 -3.13 -38.90
CA ASP A 194 3.22 -1.97 -39.77
C ASP A 194 4.17 -0.85 -39.34
N THR A 195 4.28 -0.60 -38.03
CA THR A 195 5.17 0.45 -37.50
C THR A 195 6.65 0.14 -37.78
N VAL A 196 7.10 -1.10 -37.54
CA VAL A 196 8.49 -1.52 -37.79
C VAL A 196 8.82 -1.54 -39.29
N ALA A 197 7.87 -1.98 -40.13
CA ALA A 197 8.05 -2.00 -41.57
C ALA A 197 8.09 -0.57 -42.17
N ASP A 198 7.22 0.33 -41.71
CA ASP A 198 7.15 1.70 -42.19
C ASP A 198 8.35 2.55 -41.73
N GLU A 199 8.80 2.42 -40.48
CA GLU A 199 10.01 3.11 -40.01
C GLU A 199 11.25 2.64 -40.78
N GLY A 200 11.37 1.33 -41.01
CA GLY A 200 12.45 0.75 -41.80
C GLY A 200 12.45 1.22 -43.25
N ARG A 201 11.27 1.22 -43.90
CA ARG A 201 11.10 1.73 -45.27
C ARG A 201 11.43 3.21 -45.38
N ARG A 202 10.92 4.05 -44.47
CA ARG A 202 11.20 5.50 -44.46
C ARG A 202 12.68 5.79 -44.34
N ARG A 203 13.40 5.11 -43.42
CA ARG A 203 14.85 5.27 -43.25
C ARG A 203 15.60 4.85 -44.51
N LEU A 204 15.19 3.76 -45.14
CA LEU A 204 15.78 3.25 -46.38
C LEU A 204 15.53 4.20 -47.55
N ASP A 205 14.34 4.78 -47.66
CA ASP A 205 13.99 5.78 -48.67
C ASP A 205 14.80 7.07 -48.46
N THR A 206 14.94 7.55 -47.22
CA THR A 206 15.80 8.71 -46.91
C THR A 206 17.24 8.46 -47.35
N LEU A 207 17.84 7.32 -46.96
CA LEU A 207 19.21 6.98 -47.33
C LEU A 207 19.39 6.79 -48.84
N LYS A 208 18.40 6.22 -49.53
CA LYS A 208 18.42 6.11 -51.00
C LYS A 208 18.39 7.48 -51.68
N ASN A 209 17.54 8.39 -51.20
CA ASN A 209 17.45 9.74 -51.73
C ASN A 209 18.76 10.49 -51.50
N THR A 210 19.31 10.47 -50.27
CA THR A 210 20.62 11.06 -49.96
C THR A 210 21.72 10.47 -50.85
N ARG A 211 21.75 9.14 -51.06
CA ARG A 211 22.72 8.51 -51.96
C ARG A 211 22.57 9.03 -53.39
N ALA A 212 21.34 9.17 -53.89
CA ALA A 212 21.09 9.67 -55.23
C ALA A 212 21.56 11.12 -55.40
N ASP A 213 21.31 11.97 -54.39
CA ASP A 213 21.76 13.36 -54.37
C ASP A 213 23.29 13.46 -54.36
N VAL A 214 23.97 12.71 -53.48
CA VAL A 214 25.44 12.66 -53.42
C VAL A 214 26.05 12.13 -54.73
N VAL A 215 25.45 11.10 -55.34
CA VAL A 215 25.89 10.59 -56.67
C VAL A 215 25.75 11.67 -57.74
N LYS A 216 24.65 12.41 -57.74
CA LYS A 216 24.41 13.49 -58.70
C LYS A 216 25.45 14.60 -58.54
N GLU A 217 25.66 15.10 -57.32
CA GLU A 217 26.69 16.11 -57.03
C GLU A 217 28.10 15.65 -57.41
N LEU A 218 28.45 14.40 -57.08
CA LEU A 218 29.74 13.82 -57.44
C LEU A 218 29.93 13.74 -58.96
N THR A 219 28.87 13.40 -59.69
CA THR A 219 28.91 13.33 -61.16
C THR A 219 29.09 14.72 -61.77
N GLU A 220 28.40 15.74 -61.25
CA GLU A 220 28.55 17.13 -61.68
C GLU A 220 29.96 17.66 -61.42
N ILE A 221 30.52 17.41 -60.23
CA ILE A 221 31.90 17.80 -59.90
C ILE A 221 32.92 17.07 -60.78
N ARG A 222 32.77 15.75 -60.99
CA ARG A 222 33.63 14.98 -61.90
C ARG A 222 33.59 15.51 -63.33
N GLN A 223 32.42 15.88 -63.84
CA GLN A 223 32.29 16.49 -65.16
C GLN A 223 33.00 17.84 -65.24
N ARG A 224 32.88 18.69 -64.21
CA ARG A 224 33.60 19.98 -64.13
C ARG A 224 35.12 19.78 -64.10
N ILE A 225 35.62 18.84 -63.30
CA ILE A 225 37.05 18.49 -63.23
C ILE A 225 37.53 17.96 -64.59
N ALA A 226 36.79 17.03 -65.19
CA ALA A 226 37.14 16.46 -66.49
C ALA A 226 37.16 17.52 -67.60
N ALA A 227 36.19 18.44 -67.64
CA ALA A 227 36.16 19.54 -68.60
C ALA A 227 37.34 20.50 -68.42
N LYS A 228 37.72 20.82 -67.17
CA LYS A 228 38.87 21.69 -66.88
C LYS A 228 40.21 21.01 -67.20
N ARG A 229 40.36 19.72 -66.88
CA ARG A 229 41.55 18.90 -67.22
C ARG A 229 41.72 18.70 -68.73
N ALA A 230 40.62 18.56 -69.47
CA ALA A 230 40.66 18.46 -70.94
C ALA A 230 41.19 19.74 -71.61
N GLN A 231 41.05 20.89 -70.95
CA GLN A 231 41.64 22.15 -71.42
C GLN A 231 43.11 22.26 -71.03
N ARG A 232 43.46 22.02 -69.75
CA ARG A 232 44.84 21.98 -69.23
C ARG A 232 44.92 21.09 -67.99
N ASP A 233 45.85 20.14 -67.97
CA ASP A 233 46.04 19.23 -66.83
C ASP A 233 46.95 19.84 -65.74
N MET A 234 46.85 19.34 -64.49
CA MET A 234 47.58 19.90 -63.33
C MET A 234 49.10 20.00 -63.51
N PRO A 235 49.80 18.95 -64.00
CA PRO A 235 51.25 19.03 -64.18
C PRO A 235 51.64 20.11 -65.19
N ALA A 236 50.81 20.31 -66.22
CA ALA A 236 51.02 21.37 -67.20
C ALA A 236 50.77 22.76 -66.59
N LEU A 237 49.73 22.93 -65.76
CA LEU A 237 49.45 24.19 -65.06
C LEU A 237 50.54 24.56 -64.05
N GLU A 238 51.05 23.59 -63.27
CA GLU A 238 52.13 23.83 -62.32
C GLU A 238 53.46 24.14 -63.02
N SER A 239 53.75 23.43 -64.12
CA SER A 239 54.90 23.73 -64.97
C SER A 239 54.80 25.13 -65.58
N ASP A 240 53.65 25.50 -66.14
CA ASP A 240 53.40 26.83 -66.70
C ASP A 240 53.56 27.92 -65.63
N ARG A 241 53.04 27.69 -64.41
CA ARG A 241 53.21 28.61 -63.29
C ARG A 241 54.68 28.80 -62.95
N GLN A 242 55.46 27.72 -62.89
CA GLN A 242 56.89 27.78 -62.59
C GLN A 242 57.65 28.57 -63.66
N VAL A 243 57.30 28.37 -64.93
CA VAL A 243 57.86 29.16 -66.06
C VAL A 243 57.50 30.64 -65.92
N GLN A 244 56.25 30.98 -65.59
CA GLN A 244 55.88 32.39 -65.37
C GLN A 244 56.67 33.03 -64.22
N VAL A 245 56.82 32.33 -63.08
CA VAL A 245 57.57 32.83 -61.92
C VAL A 245 59.03 33.10 -62.28
N GLU A 246 59.66 32.21 -63.07
CA GLU A 246 61.03 32.37 -63.53
C GLU A 246 61.19 33.58 -64.48
N VAL A 247 60.27 33.74 -65.44
CA VAL A 247 60.24 34.88 -66.36
C VAL A 247 59.99 36.20 -65.63
N ILE A 248 59.05 36.24 -64.68
CA ILE A 248 58.78 37.41 -63.84
C ILE A 248 60.02 37.81 -63.05
N THR A 249 60.74 36.84 -62.49
CA THR A 249 62.00 37.08 -61.76
C THR A 249 63.05 37.68 -62.69
N MET A 250 63.19 37.14 -63.90
CA MET A 250 64.09 37.69 -64.93
C MET A 250 63.72 39.13 -65.33
N LEU A 251 62.44 39.41 -65.57
CA LEU A 251 61.95 40.75 -65.93
C LEU A 251 62.19 41.76 -64.81
N ASN A 252 61.93 41.39 -63.54
CA ASN A 252 62.20 42.23 -62.38
C ASN A 252 63.70 42.58 -62.26
N ASN A 253 64.58 41.60 -62.46
CA ASN A 253 66.04 41.84 -62.46
C ASN A 253 66.45 42.79 -63.59
N THR A 254 65.90 42.60 -64.79
CA THR A 254 66.18 43.47 -65.95
C THR A 254 65.66 44.89 -65.73
N LEU A 255 64.47 45.03 -65.14
CA LEU A 255 63.91 46.33 -64.77
C LEU A 255 64.74 47.06 -63.72
N ALA A 256 65.29 46.33 -62.75
CA ALA A 256 66.21 46.89 -61.77
C ALA A 256 67.49 47.42 -62.45
N GLU A 257 68.07 46.66 -63.38
CA GLU A 257 69.24 47.10 -64.14
C GLU A 257 68.96 48.35 -64.99
N LEU A 258 67.83 48.37 -65.72
CA LEU A 258 67.42 49.54 -66.51
C LEU A 258 67.15 50.75 -65.63
N GLN A 259 66.62 50.55 -64.42
CA GLN A 259 66.39 51.62 -63.46
C GLN A 259 67.71 52.22 -62.96
N THR A 260 68.72 51.40 -62.67
CA THR A 260 70.06 51.91 -62.33
C THR A 260 70.65 52.71 -63.49
N ARG A 261 70.57 52.19 -64.74
CA ARG A 261 71.06 52.91 -65.92
C ARG A 261 70.36 54.25 -66.16
N GLU A 262 69.04 54.31 -65.95
CA GLU A 262 68.27 55.55 -66.04
C GLU A 262 68.78 56.61 -65.05
N VAL A 263 68.96 56.23 -63.79
CA VAL A 263 69.47 57.12 -62.74
C VAL A 263 70.90 57.60 -63.04
N ASP A 264 71.77 56.71 -63.52
CA ASP A 264 73.14 57.07 -63.90
C ASP A 264 73.16 58.09 -65.05
N MET A 265 72.32 57.89 -66.07
CA MET A 265 72.19 58.80 -67.21
C MET A 265 71.58 60.15 -66.85
N GLU A 266 70.57 60.17 -65.98
CA GLU A 266 70.00 61.40 -65.44
C GLU A 266 71.04 62.20 -64.67
N THR A 267 71.85 61.52 -63.85
CA THR A 267 72.97 62.13 -63.13
C THR A 267 73.98 62.74 -64.09
N GLN A 268 74.35 62.03 -65.16
CA GLN A 268 75.24 62.58 -66.20
C GLN A 268 74.63 63.79 -66.92
N LEU A 269 73.34 63.75 -67.25
CA LEU A 269 72.65 64.85 -67.91
C LEU A 269 72.57 66.10 -67.01
N GLN A 270 72.33 65.91 -65.71
CA GLN A 270 72.32 66.98 -64.71
C GLN A 270 73.70 67.64 -64.60
N ASN A 271 74.79 66.85 -64.62
CA ASN A 271 76.15 67.37 -64.58
C ASN A 271 76.48 68.25 -65.81
N VAL A 272 75.93 67.94 -66.99
CA VAL A 272 76.14 68.75 -68.21
C VAL A 272 75.25 69.99 -68.26
N ARG A 273 74.04 69.95 -67.68
CA ARG A 273 73.07 71.07 -67.69
C ARG A 273 73.21 72.05 -66.53
N GLY A 274 73.67 71.60 -65.36
CA GLY A 274 73.60 72.35 -64.10
C GLY A 274 74.59 73.50 -63.94
N PHE A 275 75.47 73.75 -64.91
CA PHE A 275 76.49 74.79 -64.82
C PHE A 275 76.37 75.78 -65.99
N ASP A 276 76.61 77.06 -65.69
CA ASP A 276 76.75 78.12 -66.71
C ASP A 276 77.80 77.68 -67.74
N PRO A 277 77.49 77.65 -69.06
CA PRO A 277 78.39 77.16 -70.11
C PRO A 277 79.81 77.74 -70.08
N ARG A 278 79.98 78.92 -69.48
CA ARG A 278 81.27 79.63 -69.35
C ARG A 278 82.10 79.23 -68.12
N MET A 279 81.51 78.54 -67.14
CA MET A 279 82.12 78.23 -65.84
C MET A 279 82.60 76.78 -65.72
N LEU A 280 82.24 75.90 -66.66
CA LEU A 280 82.72 74.52 -66.71
C LEU A 280 84.12 74.44 -67.33
N PRO A 281 85.14 73.91 -66.62
CA PRO A 281 86.43 73.64 -67.23
C PRO A 281 86.25 72.65 -68.41
N VAL A 282 86.77 73.02 -69.58
CA VAL A 282 86.78 72.15 -70.76
C VAL A 282 87.56 70.88 -70.42
N THR A 283 86.93 69.72 -70.56
CA THR A 283 87.57 68.43 -70.26
C THR A 283 88.75 68.18 -71.20
N ALA A 284 89.70 67.35 -70.79
CA ALA A 284 90.89 67.06 -71.61
C ALA A 284 90.52 66.48 -72.98
N GLU A 285 89.47 65.66 -73.06
CA GLU A 285 88.96 65.09 -74.31
C GLU A 285 88.28 66.14 -75.20
N GLU A 286 87.42 66.99 -74.63
CA GLU A 286 86.80 68.11 -75.36
C GLU A 286 87.87 69.06 -75.93
N ARG A 287 88.93 69.35 -75.15
CA ARG A 287 90.05 70.20 -75.61
C ARG A 287 90.73 69.64 -76.84
N VAL A 288 91.01 68.32 -76.86
CA VAL A 288 91.67 67.67 -77.99
C VAL A 288 90.83 67.79 -79.27
N ILE A 289 89.51 67.58 -79.17
CA ILE A 289 88.60 67.67 -80.32
C ILE A 289 88.49 69.11 -80.83
N VAL A 290 88.31 70.07 -79.91
CA VAL A 290 88.19 71.49 -80.27
C VAL A 290 89.48 72.03 -80.89
N GLU A 291 90.65 71.66 -80.36
CA GLU A 291 91.96 72.13 -80.87
C GLU A 291 92.39 71.45 -82.19
N ALA A 292 91.74 70.37 -82.58
CA ALA A 292 91.97 69.71 -83.86
C ALA A 292 91.26 70.37 -85.05
N ASP A 293 90.34 71.31 -84.83
CA ASP A 293 89.54 71.93 -85.88
C ASP A 293 90.42 72.70 -86.92
N PRO A 294 90.28 72.42 -88.23
CA PRO A 294 91.09 73.05 -89.27
C PRO A 294 90.92 74.57 -89.37
N VAL A 295 89.72 75.09 -89.07
CA VAL A 295 89.42 76.53 -89.14
C VAL A 295 90.04 77.25 -87.94
N LEU A 296 89.94 76.66 -86.75
CA LEU A 296 90.61 77.16 -85.55
C LEU A 296 92.13 77.19 -85.75
N ARG A 297 92.71 76.12 -86.34
CA ARG A 297 94.13 76.06 -86.69
C ARG A 297 94.52 77.13 -87.71
N TYR A 298 93.68 77.36 -88.72
CA TYR A 298 93.90 78.43 -89.70
C TYR A 298 93.91 79.82 -89.03
N TYR A 299 92.92 80.12 -88.17
CA TYR A 299 92.90 81.39 -87.45
C TYR A 299 94.11 81.56 -86.54
N ARG A 300 94.52 80.51 -85.83
CA ARG A 300 95.74 80.52 -85.01
C ARG A 300 96.99 80.80 -85.84
N GLN A 301 97.15 80.13 -86.98
CA GLN A 301 98.27 80.37 -87.91
C GLN A 301 98.26 81.80 -88.46
N GLN A 302 97.09 82.38 -88.75
CA GLN A 302 96.98 83.77 -89.18
C GLN A 302 97.33 84.75 -88.06
N VAL A 303 96.88 84.50 -86.83
CA VAL A 303 97.27 85.28 -85.65
C VAL A 303 98.79 85.23 -85.47
N GLU A 304 99.39 84.03 -85.47
CA GLU A 304 100.85 83.85 -85.36
C GLU A 304 101.60 84.55 -86.51
N ALA A 305 101.14 84.43 -87.75
CA ALA A 305 101.76 85.08 -88.90
C ALA A 305 101.67 86.61 -88.83
N ILE A 306 100.52 87.15 -88.41
CA ILE A 306 100.34 88.60 -88.23
C ILE A 306 101.18 89.09 -87.04
N GLU A 307 101.31 88.31 -85.97
CA GLU A 307 102.19 88.64 -84.85
C GLU A 307 103.66 88.69 -85.27
N ILE A 308 104.11 87.75 -86.11
CA ILE A 308 105.46 87.80 -86.70
C ILE A 308 105.64 89.09 -87.53
N GLN A 309 104.63 89.50 -88.31
CA GLN A 309 104.68 90.76 -89.07
C GLN A 309 104.67 92.00 -88.19
N ILE A 310 103.85 92.02 -87.14
CA ILE A 310 103.82 93.09 -86.12
C ILE A 310 105.21 93.22 -85.50
N GLU A 311 105.84 92.11 -85.15
CA GLU A 311 107.16 92.12 -84.53
C GLU A 311 108.25 92.57 -85.51
N ALA A 312 108.17 92.14 -86.78
CA ALA A 312 109.06 92.63 -87.83
C ALA A 312 108.94 94.16 -88.03
N ILE A 313 107.72 94.70 -88.07
CA ILE A 313 107.47 96.16 -88.19
C ILE A 313 107.90 96.92 -86.93
N ARG A 314 107.72 96.33 -85.75
CA ARG A 314 108.18 96.91 -84.47
C ARG A 314 109.70 97.04 -84.44
N VAL A 315 110.43 96.04 -84.91
CA VAL A 315 111.90 96.06 -85.02
C VAL A 315 112.37 97.09 -86.06
N ALA A 316 111.59 97.34 -87.11
CA ALA A 316 111.89 98.31 -88.17
C ALA A 316 111.68 99.80 -87.80
N MET A 317 111.53 100.15 -86.51
CA MET A 317 111.34 101.52 -86.00
C MET A 317 110.14 102.28 -86.58
N ILE A 318 109.08 101.55 -86.95
CA ILE A 318 107.81 102.14 -87.33
C ILE A 318 106.98 102.35 -86.05
N GLY A 319 106.73 103.63 -85.70
CA GLY A 319 106.09 104.02 -84.43
C GLY A 319 104.71 103.36 -84.19
N GLU A 320 104.32 103.22 -82.92
CA GLU A 320 103.14 102.42 -82.52
C GLU A 320 101.81 102.88 -83.15
N ASN A 321 101.67 104.18 -83.45
CA ASN A 321 100.48 104.78 -84.08
C ASN A 321 100.59 104.88 -85.60
N HIS A 322 101.61 104.27 -86.21
CA HIS A 322 101.75 104.24 -87.64
C HIS A 322 100.61 103.43 -88.27
N ARG A 323 100.08 103.95 -89.38
CA ARG A 323 98.91 103.41 -90.05
C ARG A 323 99.00 101.90 -90.31
N GLN A 324 100.19 101.38 -90.65
CA GLN A 324 100.42 99.95 -90.87
C GLN A 324 100.38 99.11 -89.57
N MET A 325 100.88 99.61 -88.45
CA MET A 325 100.90 98.89 -87.16
C MET A 325 99.49 98.74 -86.58
N LEU A 326 98.71 99.82 -86.61
CA LEU A 326 97.30 99.80 -86.18
C LEU A 326 96.46 98.87 -87.07
N MET A 327 96.72 98.85 -88.38
CA MET A 327 96.06 97.91 -89.30
C MET A 327 96.37 96.45 -88.94
N LEU A 328 97.62 96.09 -88.69
CA LEU A 328 97.98 94.71 -88.31
C LEU A 328 97.43 94.32 -86.92
N ARG A 329 97.46 95.21 -85.92
CA ARG A 329 96.84 94.93 -84.60
C ARG A 329 95.34 94.73 -84.72
N ALA A 330 94.65 95.58 -85.49
CA ALA A 330 93.23 95.40 -85.77
C ALA A 330 92.95 94.08 -86.51
N GLN A 331 93.82 93.67 -87.43
CA GLN A 331 93.71 92.36 -88.10
C GLN A 331 93.95 91.19 -87.15
N ARG A 332 94.98 91.24 -86.30
CA ARG A 332 95.23 90.23 -85.25
C ARG A 332 94.03 90.10 -84.32
N ASP A 333 93.53 91.22 -83.79
CA ASP A 333 92.40 91.21 -82.84
C ASP A 333 91.14 90.66 -83.51
N ASN A 334 90.94 90.94 -84.79
CA ASN A 334 89.85 90.35 -85.58
C ASN A 334 89.99 88.82 -85.67
N TYR A 335 91.17 88.30 -86.02
CA TYR A 335 91.40 86.85 -86.09
C TYR A 335 91.40 86.18 -84.71
N PHE A 336 91.86 86.85 -83.66
CA PHE A 336 91.83 86.36 -82.28
C PHE A 336 90.40 86.29 -81.74
N GLN A 337 89.57 87.30 -82.00
CA GLN A 337 88.14 87.23 -81.68
C GLN A 337 87.42 86.14 -82.47
N LYS A 338 87.76 85.97 -83.76
CA LYS A 338 87.26 84.86 -84.57
C LYS A 338 87.69 83.50 -84.03
N GLU A 339 88.92 83.36 -83.53
CA GLU A 339 89.40 82.13 -82.88
C GLU A 339 88.62 81.86 -81.58
N GLY A 340 88.48 82.85 -80.70
CA GLY A 340 87.74 82.72 -79.44
C GLY A 340 86.26 82.38 -79.65
N ALA A 341 85.60 83.07 -80.57
CA ALA A 341 84.21 82.80 -80.93
C ALA A 341 84.04 81.39 -81.52
N ARG A 342 84.96 80.97 -82.41
CA ARG A 342 84.93 79.62 -83.00
C ARG A 342 85.14 78.52 -81.96
N ARG A 343 86.01 78.76 -80.98
CA ARG A 343 86.27 77.83 -79.87
C ARG A 343 85.03 77.66 -78.98
N GLU A 344 84.36 78.76 -78.65
CA GLU A 344 83.12 78.73 -77.86
C GLU A 344 81.99 78.03 -78.64
N GLU A 345 81.84 78.34 -79.94
CA GLU A 345 80.89 77.68 -80.84
C GLU A 345 81.10 76.15 -80.88
N LEU A 346 82.34 75.69 -81.09
CA LEU A 346 82.67 74.26 -81.13
C LEU A 346 82.43 73.57 -79.78
N THR A 347 82.75 74.23 -78.66
CA THR A 347 82.53 73.66 -77.32
C THR A 347 81.02 73.56 -77.02
N GLN A 348 80.24 74.57 -77.42
CA GLN A 348 78.78 74.53 -77.30
C GLN A 348 78.16 73.47 -78.20
N ASP A 349 78.64 73.30 -79.43
CA ASP A 349 78.17 72.26 -80.36
C ASP A 349 78.50 70.85 -79.86
N LEU A 350 79.70 70.61 -79.31
CA LEU A 350 80.04 69.32 -78.71
C LEU A 350 79.17 69.00 -77.49
N ARG A 351 78.93 69.98 -76.61
CA ARG A 351 78.07 69.80 -75.43
C ARG A 351 76.61 69.63 -75.82
N SER A 352 76.10 70.37 -76.80
CA SER A 352 74.72 70.20 -77.28
C SER A 352 74.52 68.82 -77.90
N ARG A 353 75.47 68.34 -78.72
CA ARG A 353 75.48 66.95 -79.24
C ARG A 353 75.61 65.91 -78.14
N LYS A 354 76.38 66.17 -77.07
CA LYS A 354 76.49 65.26 -75.92
C LYS A 354 75.19 65.21 -75.11
N VAL A 355 74.53 66.36 -74.89
CA VAL A 355 73.21 66.42 -74.27
C VAL A 355 72.18 65.71 -75.13
N GLU A 356 72.18 65.93 -76.44
CA GLU A 356 71.27 65.28 -77.37
C GLU A 356 71.47 63.76 -77.39
N SER A 357 72.71 63.27 -77.47
CA SER A 357 73.00 61.83 -77.40
C SER A 357 72.56 61.21 -76.06
N LEU A 358 72.86 61.84 -74.91
CA LEU A 358 72.42 61.37 -73.60
C LEU A 358 70.89 61.40 -73.46
N GLN A 359 70.20 62.40 -74.00
CA GLN A 359 68.74 62.46 -74.01
C GLN A 359 68.13 61.37 -74.89
N GLN A 360 68.71 61.10 -76.06
CA GLN A 360 68.27 60.03 -76.93
C GLN A 360 68.45 58.66 -76.26
N GLU A 361 69.58 58.43 -75.60
CA GLU A 361 69.82 57.18 -74.86
C GLU A 361 68.91 57.04 -73.64
N LEU A 362 68.70 58.11 -72.85
CA LEU A 362 67.76 58.11 -71.73
C LEU A 362 66.32 57.82 -72.19
N ALA A 363 65.91 58.42 -73.31
CA ALA A 363 64.61 58.15 -73.92
C ALA A 363 64.48 56.68 -74.37
N ARG A 364 65.55 56.09 -74.93
CA ARG A 364 65.59 54.66 -75.25
C ARG A 364 65.46 53.79 -74.00
N VAL A 365 66.22 54.07 -72.95
CA VAL A 365 66.16 53.32 -71.68
C VAL A 365 64.77 53.42 -71.04
N ARG A 366 64.15 54.61 -71.02
CA ARG A 366 62.79 54.81 -70.52
C ARG A 366 61.74 54.03 -71.31
N THR A 367 61.86 54.04 -72.64
CA THR A 367 60.96 53.28 -73.52
C THR A 367 61.10 51.78 -73.27
N MET A 368 62.34 51.29 -73.20
CA MET A 368 62.63 49.88 -72.89
C MET A 368 62.09 49.49 -71.51
N LYS A 369 62.26 50.35 -70.49
CA LYS A 369 61.73 50.14 -69.14
C LYS A 369 60.20 50.09 -69.12
N MET A 370 59.54 50.94 -69.90
CA MET A 370 58.07 50.93 -70.04
C MET A 370 57.59 49.62 -70.68
N GLN A 371 58.22 49.19 -71.77
CA GLN A 371 57.91 47.91 -72.44
C GLN A 371 58.11 46.72 -71.50
N MET A 372 59.19 46.69 -70.73
CA MET A 372 59.46 45.63 -69.76
C MET A 372 58.46 45.63 -68.60
N ARG A 373 57.97 46.79 -68.15
CA ARG A 373 56.91 46.89 -67.15
C ARG A 373 55.57 46.39 -67.66
N GLU A 374 55.24 46.67 -68.91
CA GLU A 374 54.03 46.16 -69.55
C GLU A 374 54.07 44.63 -69.66
N GLN A 375 55.19 44.07 -70.11
CA GLN A 375 55.41 42.62 -70.13
C GLN A 375 55.33 42.01 -68.72
N LEU A 376 55.90 42.67 -67.71
CA LEU A 376 55.79 42.21 -66.32
C LEU A 376 54.33 42.16 -65.86
N ALA A 377 53.55 43.22 -66.09
CA ALA A 377 52.14 43.26 -65.71
C ALA A 377 51.31 42.19 -66.44
N GLU A 378 51.58 41.94 -67.72
CA GLU A 378 50.94 40.86 -68.49
C GLU A 378 51.25 39.48 -67.88
N ARG A 379 52.52 39.23 -67.53
CA ARG A 379 52.97 37.96 -66.93
C ARG A 379 52.43 37.77 -65.52
N GLU A 380 52.38 38.82 -64.70
CA GLU A 380 51.78 38.78 -63.37
C GLU A 380 50.28 38.46 -63.42
N ASN A 381 49.54 39.05 -64.37
CA ASN A 381 48.13 38.73 -64.57
C ASN A 381 47.95 37.28 -65.02
N ALA A 382 48.75 36.80 -65.98
CA ALA A 382 48.74 35.41 -66.40
C ALA A 382 49.08 34.43 -65.25
N GLN A 383 50.00 34.81 -64.36
CA GLN A 383 50.30 34.03 -63.16
C GLN A 383 49.10 33.97 -62.20
N ARG A 384 48.42 35.11 -61.95
CA ARG A 384 47.22 35.13 -61.08
C ARG A 384 46.10 34.27 -61.65
N ASP A 385 45.88 34.29 -62.96
CA ASP A 385 44.88 33.45 -63.62
C ASP A 385 45.22 31.96 -63.48
N LEU A 386 46.51 31.60 -63.59
CA LEU A 386 47.00 30.23 -63.34
C LEU A 386 46.81 29.82 -61.88
N ASP A 387 47.14 30.70 -60.93
CA ASP A 387 46.97 30.45 -59.49
C ASP A 387 45.49 30.21 -59.15
N GLN A 388 44.58 31.03 -59.69
CA GLN A 388 43.15 30.83 -59.53
C GLN A 388 42.68 29.50 -60.13
N ALA A 389 43.14 29.16 -61.33
CA ALA A 389 42.78 27.90 -61.97
C ALA A 389 43.27 26.67 -61.19
N ILE A 390 44.49 26.73 -60.62
CA ILE A 390 45.04 25.68 -59.75
C ILE A 390 44.21 25.55 -58.46
N GLN A 391 43.88 26.66 -57.81
CA GLN A 391 43.07 26.66 -56.58
C GLN A 391 41.66 26.12 -56.81
N GLU A 392 40.99 26.52 -57.89
CA GLU A 392 39.67 26.01 -58.28
C GLU A 392 39.71 24.48 -58.47
N LEU A 393 40.70 23.98 -59.22
CA LEU A 393 40.82 22.57 -59.49
C LEU A 393 41.15 21.77 -58.22
N GLN A 394 42.04 22.28 -57.37
CA GLN A 394 42.35 21.67 -56.07
C GLN A 394 41.12 21.64 -55.16
N GLY A 395 40.33 22.72 -55.13
CA GLY A 395 39.06 22.79 -54.40
C GLY A 395 38.09 21.70 -54.87
N TRP A 396 37.87 21.60 -56.18
CA TRP A 396 37.00 20.58 -56.75
C TRP A 396 37.49 19.16 -56.50
N THR A 397 38.80 18.90 -56.55
CA THR A 397 39.34 17.56 -56.23
C THR A 397 39.13 17.18 -54.75
N LYS A 398 39.26 18.13 -53.82
CA LYS A 398 38.96 17.90 -52.40
C LYS A 398 37.47 17.64 -52.17
N ASP A 399 36.61 18.36 -52.88
CA ASP A 399 35.16 18.12 -52.85
C ASP A 399 34.79 16.76 -53.45
N GLU A 400 35.45 16.33 -54.52
CA GLU A 400 35.29 14.98 -55.09
C GLU A 400 35.63 13.91 -54.05
N GLU A 401 36.77 14.03 -53.37
CA GLU A 401 37.16 13.09 -52.31
C GLU A 401 36.19 13.10 -51.13
N ARG A 402 35.72 14.27 -50.71
CA ARG A 402 34.74 14.42 -49.63
C ARG A 402 33.44 13.71 -49.99
N LEU A 403 32.89 13.99 -51.17
CA LEU A 403 31.66 13.37 -51.67
C LEU A 403 31.83 11.88 -51.91
N ALA A 404 33.00 11.41 -52.35
CA ALA A 404 33.29 9.98 -52.50
C ALA A 404 33.29 9.25 -51.15
N ARG A 405 33.89 9.82 -50.10
CA ARG A 405 33.84 9.28 -48.73
C ARG A 405 32.42 9.28 -48.18
N GLU A 406 31.68 10.36 -48.40
CA GLU A 406 30.28 10.47 -47.99
C GLU A 406 29.41 9.42 -48.70
N LEU A 407 29.62 9.21 -50.00
CA LEU A 407 28.94 8.17 -50.78
C LEU A 407 29.24 6.76 -50.23
N GLU A 408 30.50 6.51 -49.84
CA GLU A 408 30.90 5.23 -49.25
C GLU A 408 30.22 5.01 -47.89
N GLN A 409 30.22 6.03 -47.02
CA GLN A 409 29.54 5.99 -45.72
C GLN A 409 28.03 5.78 -45.85
N VAL A 410 27.37 6.53 -46.73
CA VAL A 410 25.94 6.37 -47.02
C VAL A 410 25.67 4.99 -47.65
N GLY A 411 26.58 4.49 -48.49
CA GLY A 411 26.51 3.15 -49.07
C GLY A 411 26.61 2.03 -48.03
N MET A 412 27.53 2.15 -47.06
CA MET A 412 27.65 1.23 -45.93
C MET A 412 26.40 1.30 -45.03
N ALA A 413 25.97 2.51 -44.67
CA ALA A 413 24.77 2.72 -43.86
C ALA A 413 23.50 2.19 -44.57
N LEU A 414 23.42 2.29 -45.90
CA LEU A 414 22.31 1.74 -46.68
C LEU A 414 22.36 0.20 -46.69
N ARG A 415 23.52 -0.43 -46.90
CA ARG A 415 23.67 -1.89 -46.81
C ARG A 415 23.36 -2.41 -45.42
N GLU A 416 23.80 -1.69 -44.39
CA GLU A 416 23.47 -1.99 -43.01
C GLU A 416 21.96 -1.85 -42.77
N ALA A 417 21.33 -0.77 -43.23
CA ALA A 417 19.89 -0.59 -43.13
C ALA A 417 19.10 -1.65 -43.91
N GLU A 418 19.57 -2.08 -45.09
CA GLU A 418 18.97 -3.16 -45.88
C GLU A 418 19.10 -4.52 -45.19
N THR A 419 20.29 -4.85 -44.68
CA THR A 419 20.52 -6.09 -43.91
C THR A 419 19.76 -6.07 -42.60
N GLN A 420 19.66 -4.93 -41.91
CA GLN A 420 18.83 -4.76 -40.73
C GLN A 420 17.34 -4.83 -41.04
N LEU A 421 16.86 -4.34 -42.19
CA LEU A 421 15.45 -4.51 -42.60
C LEU A 421 15.13 -6.00 -42.80
N VAL A 422 16.06 -6.75 -43.41
CA VAL A 422 15.93 -8.21 -43.62
C VAL A 422 16.09 -8.99 -42.30
N ALA A 423 16.99 -8.56 -41.40
CA ALA A 423 17.21 -9.19 -40.09
C ALA A 423 16.12 -8.86 -39.06
N ARG A 424 15.70 -7.59 -38.96
CA ARG A 424 14.54 -7.15 -38.15
C ARG A 424 13.20 -7.70 -38.67
N SER A 425 13.14 -8.11 -39.93
CA SER A 425 11.99 -8.91 -40.41
C SER A 425 11.90 -10.28 -39.72
N ARG A 426 12.97 -10.75 -39.06
CA ARG A 426 13.04 -12.01 -38.29
C ARG A 426 13.21 -11.81 -36.77
N GLU A 427 13.90 -10.76 -36.31
CA GLU A 427 14.29 -10.55 -34.90
C GLU A 427 13.66 -9.30 -34.27
N GLY A 428 13.36 -9.33 -32.96
CA GLY A 428 12.53 -8.30 -32.30
C GLY A 428 11.02 -8.44 -32.59
N ARG A 429 10.65 -9.46 -33.37
CA ARG A 429 9.28 -9.71 -33.79
C ARG A 429 8.48 -10.27 -32.62
N LEU A 430 7.40 -9.59 -32.25
CA LEU A 430 6.37 -10.21 -31.44
C LEU A 430 5.75 -11.35 -32.24
N THR A 431 5.82 -12.56 -31.69
CA THR A 431 5.22 -13.75 -32.29
C THR A 431 4.16 -14.28 -31.36
N ARG A 432 3.06 -14.76 -31.95
CA ARG A 432 2.02 -15.44 -31.19
C ARG A 432 2.61 -16.77 -30.69
N ALA A 433 2.79 -16.90 -29.38
CA ALA A 433 3.32 -18.11 -28.76
C ALA A 433 2.21 -19.14 -28.55
N SER A 434 1.01 -18.68 -28.22
CA SER A 434 -0.19 -19.51 -28.13
C SER A 434 -1.44 -18.79 -28.61
N LEU A 435 -2.42 -19.57 -29.08
CA LEU A 435 -3.78 -19.08 -29.31
C LEU A 435 -4.54 -19.08 -27.98
N ALA A 436 -5.43 -18.10 -27.80
CA ALA A 436 -6.37 -18.15 -26.71
C ALA A 436 -7.28 -19.38 -26.87
N ARG A 437 -7.49 -20.12 -25.78
CA ARG A 437 -8.34 -21.32 -25.76
C ARG A 437 -9.56 -21.07 -24.90
N ASP A 438 -10.68 -21.65 -25.31
CA ASP A 438 -11.90 -21.64 -24.54
C ASP A 438 -11.66 -22.31 -23.17
N ALA A 439 -11.98 -21.61 -22.08
CA ALA A 439 -11.95 -22.24 -20.76
C ALA A 439 -13.04 -23.29 -20.62
N VAL A 440 -12.64 -24.47 -20.16
CA VAL A 440 -13.55 -25.59 -19.86
C VAL A 440 -14.32 -25.35 -18.56
N MET A 441 -13.76 -24.58 -17.62
CA MET A 441 -14.36 -24.30 -16.31
C MET A 441 -14.28 -22.81 -15.94
N PRO A 442 -15.29 -22.26 -15.23
CA PRO A 442 -15.25 -20.88 -14.76
C PRO A 442 -14.23 -20.74 -13.62
N SER A 443 -13.45 -19.66 -13.64
CA SER A 443 -12.47 -19.34 -12.58
C SER A 443 -13.10 -18.60 -11.40
N ARG A 444 -14.28 -18.00 -11.60
CA ARG A 444 -15.04 -17.31 -10.54
C ARG A 444 -16.47 -17.86 -10.45
N PRO A 445 -16.97 -18.09 -9.22
CA PRO A 445 -16.24 -18.00 -7.94
C PRO A 445 -15.25 -19.16 -7.77
N ASN A 446 -14.15 -18.93 -7.06
CA ASN A 446 -13.20 -20.00 -6.71
C ASN A 446 -13.86 -20.89 -5.65
N LEU A 447 -14.49 -21.99 -6.10
CA LEU A 447 -15.29 -22.90 -5.26
C LEU A 447 -14.57 -23.32 -3.97
N PRO A 448 -13.33 -23.86 -3.99
CA PRO A 448 -12.65 -24.25 -2.75
C PRO A 448 -12.36 -23.07 -1.82
N ALA A 449 -12.02 -21.88 -2.35
CA ALA A 449 -11.76 -20.71 -1.52
C ALA A 449 -13.04 -20.16 -0.86
N PHE A 450 -14.14 -20.06 -1.60
CA PHE A 450 -15.42 -19.55 -1.09
C PHE A 450 -16.09 -20.54 -0.14
N LEU A 451 -16.05 -21.84 -0.43
CA LEU A 451 -16.59 -22.87 0.45
C LEU A 451 -15.73 -23.03 1.70
N GLY A 452 -14.40 -23.01 1.57
CA GLY A 452 -13.48 -23.06 2.71
C GLY A 452 -13.60 -21.86 3.64
N GLY A 453 -13.56 -20.64 3.07
CA GLY A 453 -13.78 -19.40 3.83
C GLY A 453 -15.18 -19.32 4.43
N GLY A 454 -16.19 -19.81 3.70
CA GLY A 454 -17.57 -19.94 4.16
C GLY A 454 -17.74 -20.85 5.38
N ALA A 455 -17.06 -22.01 5.38
CA ALA A 455 -17.06 -22.92 6.52
C ALA A 455 -16.46 -22.26 7.78
N LEU A 456 -15.35 -21.54 7.62
CA LEU A 456 -14.73 -20.81 8.72
C LEU A 456 -15.65 -19.73 9.29
N LEU A 457 -16.26 -18.92 8.42
CA LEU A 457 -17.25 -17.90 8.81
C LEU A 457 -18.47 -18.51 9.52
N ALA A 458 -18.94 -19.67 9.05
CA ALA A 458 -20.07 -20.36 9.66
C ALA A 458 -19.76 -20.88 11.07
N ILE A 459 -18.55 -21.38 11.32
CA ILE A 459 -18.11 -21.82 12.66
C ILE A 459 -18.00 -20.61 13.58
N ILE A 460 -17.33 -19.54 13.14
CA ILE A 460 -17.18 -18.31 13.93
C ILE A 460 -18.54 -17.70 14.25
N GLY A 461 -19.44 -17.61 13.27
CA GLY A 461 -20.80 -17.11 13.47
C GLY A 461 -21.62 -17.98 14.43
N GLY A 462 -21.49 -19.31 14.34
CA GLY A 462 -22.20 -20.23 15.21
C GLY A 462 -21.74 -20.17 16.66
N VAL A 463 -20.42 -20.12 16.88
CA VAL A 463 -19.84 -19.91 18.21
C VAL A 463 -20.19 -18.53 18.75
N GLY A 464 -20.03 -17.48 17.94
CA GLY A 464 -20.34 -16.10 18.32
C GLY A 464 -21.79 -15.92 18.78
N LEU A 465 -22.75 -16.49 18.05
CA LEU A 465 -24.16 -16.42 18.44
C LEU A 465 -24.46 -17.22 19.73
N ALA A 466 -23.79 -18.35 19.94
CA ALA A 466 -23.91 -19.12 21.18
C ALA A 466 -23.40 -18.32 22.39
N PHE A 467 -22.28 -17.62 22.24
CA PHE A 467 -21.75 -16.72 23.28
C PHE A 467 -22.67 -15.52 23.52
N LEU A 468 -23.16 -14.86 22.48
CA LEU A 468 -24.08 -13.72 22.61
C LEU A 468 -25.36 -14.11 23.36
N ARG A 469 -25.89 -15.31 23.06
CA ARG A 469 -27.07 -15.83 23.75
C ARG A 469 -26.77 -16.32 25.17
N GLU A 470 -25.52 -16.61 25.50
CA GLU A 470 -25.11 -16.87 26.89
C GLU A 470 -25.03 -15.58 27.71
N LEU A 471 -24.43 -14.53 27.15
CA LEU A 471 -24.32 -13.23 27.82
C LEU A 471 -25.69 -12.61 28.13
N THR A 472 -26.72 -12.97 27.35
CA THR A 472 -28.10 -12.52 27.57
C THR A 472 -28.93 -13.46 28.45
N ASP A 473 -28.41 -14.63 28.85
CA ASP A 473 -29.12 -15.58 29.71
C ASP A 473 -29.02 -15.16 31.18
N GLN A 474 -30.12 -14.63 31.72
CA GLN A 474 -30.20 -14.17 33.12
C GLN A 474 -30.74 -15.24 34.08
N ALA A 475 -31.06 -16.44 33.61
CA ALA A 475 -31.68 -17.48 34.45
C ALA A 475 -30.71 -18.02 35.51
N ILE A 476 -31.24 -18.31 36.70
CA ILE A 476 -30.52 -19.00 37.77
C ILE A 476 -30.62 -20.50 37.52
N ARG A 477 -29.51 -21.22 37.38
CA ARG A 477 -29.55 -22.66 37.07
C ARG A 477 -28.78 -23.50 38.07
N THR A 478 -27.76 -22.93 38.69
CA THR A 478 -26.82 -23.65 39.55
C THR A 478 -26.71 -23.00 40.93
N PRO A 479 -26.31 -23.75 41.97
CA PRO A 479 -25.95 -23.18 43.28
C PRO A 479 -24.94 -22.04 43.15
N LEU A 480 -23.99 -22.19 42.23
CA LEU A 480 -22.96 -21.19 41.97
C LEU A 480 -23.56 -19.86 41.48
N ASP A 481 -24.68 -19.86 40.75
CA ASP A 481 -25.36 -18.63 40.34
C ASP A 481 -25.94 -17.88 41.55
N VAL A 482 -26.42 -18.61 42.56
CA VAL A 482 -26.96 -18.04 43.81
C VAL A 482 -25.84 -17.38 44.60
N THR A 483 -24.68 -18.04 44.75
CA THR A 483 -23.53 -17.48 45.46
C THR A 483 -22.88 -16.33 44.69
N ARG A 484 -22.59 -16.51 43.39
CA ARG A 484 -21.87 -15.49 42.60
C ARG A 484 -22.70 -14.25 42.30
N HIS A 485 -23.98 -14.40 41.97
CA HIS A 485 -24.81 -13.28 41.54
C HIS A 485 -25.79 -12.81 42.62
N GLY A 486 -26.27 -13.72 43.46
CA GLY A 486 -27.11 -13.39 44.61
C GLY A 486 -26.31 -12.96 45.84
N HIS A 487 -25.03 -13.34 45.95
CA HIS A 487 -24.23 -13.21 47.18
C HIS A 487 -24.96 -13.72 48.42
N LEU A 488 -25.62 -14.87 48.26
CA LEU A 488 -26.27 -15.60 49.35
C LEU A 488 -25.56 -16.96 49.48
N SER A 489 -25.46 -17.44 50.72
CA SER A 489 -25.12 -18.84 50.98
C SER A 489 -26.21 -19.74 50.40
N VAL A 490 -25.81 -20.87 49.81
CA VAL A 490 -26.77 -21.88 49.34
C VAL A 490 -27.02 -22.84 50.48
N LEU A 491 -28.25 -22.88 50.98
CA LEU A 491 -28.67 -23.80 52.03
C LEU A 491 -28.98 -25.20 51.48
N GLY A 492 -29.30 -25.30 50.20
CA GLY A 492 -29.49 -26.58 49.52
C GLY A 492 -30.20 -26.42 48.19
N THR A 493 -30.25 -27.52 47.45
CA THR A 493 -30.93 -27.63 46.17
C THR A 493 -32.03 -28.66 46.24
N VAL A 494 -33.24 -28.28 45.85
CA VAL A 494 -34.37 -29.20 45.75
C VAL A 494 -34.55 -29.59 44.27
N PRO A 495 -34.59 -30.90 43.94
CA PRO A 495 -34.79 -31.35 42.57
C PRO A 495 -36.17 -30.96 42.03
N LEU A 496 -36.35 -31.08 40.72
CA LEU A 496 -37.67 -31.07 40.12
C LEU A 496 -38.31 -32.46 40.24
N LEU A 497 -39.56 -32.53 40.69
CA LEU A 497 -40.30 -33.80 40.85
C LEU A 497 -40.29 -34.70 39.61
N ASP A 498 -40.38 -34.12 38.39
CA ASP A 498 -40.35 -34.90 37.14
C ASP A 498 -39.06 -35.72 36.95
N ASP A 499 -37.99 -35.37 37.67
CA ASP A 499 -36.70 -36.07 37.63
C ASP A 499 -36.52 -37.02 38.83
N GLU A 500 -37.55 -37.21 39.67
CA GLU A 500 -37.55 -38.08 40.85
C GLU A 500 -38.12 -39.46 40.48
N GLU A 501 -37.48 -40.55 40.96
CA GLU A 501 -37.93 -41.93 40.68
C GLU A 501 -39.07 -42.38 41.61
N ALA A 502 -39.26 -41.70 42.74
CA ALA A 502 -40.37 -41.95 43.67
C ALA A 502 -41.67 -41.30 43.16
N ASP A 503 -42.78 -42.05 43.20
CA ASP A 503 -44.11 -41.57 42.76
C ASP A 503 -44.70 -40.59 43.79
N VAL A 504 -44.36 -39.30 43.64
CA VAL A 504 -44.86 -38.21 44.49
C VAL A 504 -45.71 -37.26 43.64
N ALA A 505 -47.03 -37.30 43.84
CA ALA A 505 -47.98 -36.48 43.08
C ALA A 505 -47.83 -34.96 43.30
N ASP A 506 -47.44 -34.53 44.51
CA ASP A 506 -47.30 -33.11 44.87
C ASP A 506 -46.10 -32.86 45.78
N ILE A 507 -45.31 -31.82 45.45
CA ILE A 507 -44.03 -31.53 46.14
C ILE A 507 -44.25 -31.18 47.61
N GLU A 508 -45.42 -30.62 47.94
CA GLU A 508 -45.80 -30.23 49.30
C GLU A 508 -45.87 -31.42 50.26
N HIS A 509 -45.96 -32.65 49.73
CA HIS A 509 -46.04 -33.88 50.49
C HIS A 509 -44.80 -34.76 50.39
N ALA A 510 -43.77 -34.36 49.66
CA ALA A 510 -42.62 -35.21 49.35
C ALA A 510 -41.94 -35.78 50.61
N THR A 511 -41.59 -34.95 51.59
CA THR A 511 -40.92 -35.39 52.83
C THR A 511 -41.84 -36.23 53.74
N ARG A 512 -43.17 -36.10 53.58
CA ARG A 512 -44.16 -36.85 54.39
C ARG A 512 -44.48 -38.21 53.79
N LEU A 513 -44.77 -38.26 52.50
CA LEU A 513 -45.25 -39.47 51.80
C LEU A 513 -44.12 -40.34 51.26
N ALA A 514 -42.95 -39.74 50.95
CA ALA A 514 -41.79 -40.45 50.44
C ALA A 514 -40.52 -40.08 51.24
N PRO A 515 -40.41 -40.48 52.52
CA PRO A 515 -39.31 -40.07 53.39
C PRO A 515 -37.92 -40.56 52.93
N GLN A 516 -37.85 -41.60 52.10
CA GLN A 516 -36.61 -42.13 51.53
C GLN A 516 -36.20 -41.44 50.21
N SER A 517 -37.01 -40.48 49.72
CA SER A 517 -36.75 -39.86 48.41
C SER A 517 -35.58 -38.86 48.45
N VAL A 518 -35.00 -38.59 47.27
CA VAL A 518 -33.97 -37.55 47.10
C VAL A 518 -34.49 -36.17 47.53
N THR A 519 -35.77 -35.87 47.26
CA THR A 519 -36.39 -34.62 47.72
C THR A 519 -36.45 -34.54 49.25
N ALA A 520 -36.86 -35.62 49.93
CA ALA A 520 -36.89 -35.67 51.39
C ALA A 520 -35.49 -35.50 52.00
N ASP A 521 -34.48 -36.12 51.39
CA ASP A 521 -33.10 -35.98 51.83
C ASP A 521 -32.54 -34.56 51.62
N ALA A 522 -32.86 -33.94 50.48
CA ALA A 522 -32.52 -32.54 50.24
C ALA A 522 -33.08 -31.61 51.33
N PHE A 523 -34.30 -31.85 51.83
CA PHE A 523 -34.86 -31.10 52.96
C PHE A 523 -34.17 -31.40 54.30
N ARG A 524 -33.74 -32.65 54.54
CA ARG A 524 -32.89 -32.98 55.70
C ARG A 524 -31.53 -32.28 55.66
N GLN A 525 -30.92 -32.18 54.49
CA GLN A 525 -29.67 -31.44 54.28
C GLN A 525 -29.88 -29.93 54.51
N ILE A 526 -30.96 -29.35 53.96
CA ILE A 526 -31.32 -27.94 54.21
C ILE A 526 -31.52 -27.69 55.70
N ARG A 527 -32.23 -28.59 56.40
CA ARG A 527 -32.41 -28.53 57.85
C ARG A 527 -31.07 -28.54 58.59
N ALA A 528 -30.17 -29.46 58.25
CA ALA A 528 -28.84 -29.54 58.85
C ALA A 528 -28.05 -28.23 58.62
N HIS A 529 -28.01 -27.71 57.39
CA HIS A 529 -27.34 -26.44 57.10
C HIS A 529 -27.94 -25.26 57.88
N LEU A 530 -29.25 -25.24 58.08
CA LEU A 530 -29.90 -24.23 58.92
C LEU A 530 -29.47 -24.35 60.38
N ILE A 531 -29.44 -25.55 60.96
CA ILE A 531 -28.96 -25.79 62.33
C ILE A 531 -27.51 -25.32 62.51
N PHE A 532 -26.65 -25.52 61.51
CA PHE A 532 -25.24 -25.10 61.57
C PHE A 532 -25.01 -23.62 61.15
N SER A 533 -26.03 -22.91 60.67
CA SER A 533 -25.88 -21.52 60.20
C SER A 533 -25.86 -20.48 61.32
N GLY A 534 -26.20 -20.87 62.55
CA GLY A 534 -26.12 -19.99 63.72
C GLY A 534 -26.65 -20.65 65.00
N PRO A 535 -26.47 -20.01 66.17
CA PRO A 535 -26.99 -20.51 67.44
C PRO A 535 -28.52 -20.63 67.41
N ARG A 536 -29.05 -21.74 67.96
CA ARG A 536 -30.50 -22.06 68.02
C ARG A 536 -31.35 -20.94 68.64
N GLU A 537 -30.79 -20.21 69.60
CA GLU A 537 -31.45 -19.07 70.28
C GLU A 537 -31.68 -17.86 69.38
N THR A 538 -30.98 -17.78 68.25
CA THR A 538 -31.04 -16.64 67.31
C THR A 538 -31.66 -17.00 65.96
N GLN A 539 -32.31 -18.17 65.87
CA GLN A 539 -32.89 -18.71 64.63
C GLN A 539 -34.20 -19.49 64.86
N ARG A 540 -34.93 -19.24 65.94
CA ARG A 540 -36.19 -19.95 66.24
C ARG A 540 -37.31 -19.53 65.28
N VAL A 541 -37.41 -18.24 64.99
CA VAL A 541 -38.44 -17.69 64.09
C VAL A 541 -37.84 -17.44 62.71
N LEU A 542 -38.19 -18.27 61.73
CA LEU A 542 -37.68 -18.19 60.37
C LEU A 542 -38.79 -17.83 59.38
N LEU A 543 -38.54 -16.80 58.58
CA LEU A 543 -39.41 -16.44 57.45
C LEU A 543 -38.90 -17.11 56.17
N LEU A 544 -39.78 -17.81 55.48
CA LEU A 544 -39.56 -18.25 54.11
C LEU A 544 -40.25 -17.29 53.15
N THR A 545 -39.49 -16.72 52.23
CA THR A 545 -40.02 -15.82 51.19
C THR A 545 -39.31 -16.07 49.87
N SER A 546 -39.79 -15.48 48.79
CA SER A 546 -39.19 -15.62 47.46
C SER A 546 -39.23 -14.31 46.67
N PRO A 547 -38.36 -14.14 45.67
CA PRO A 547 -38.43 -12.97 44.80
C PRO A 547 -39.72 -12.91 43.97
N ARG A 548 -40.31 -14.05 43.59
CA ARG A 548 -41.47 -14.12 42.69
C ARG A 548 -42.56 -15.06 43.21
N PRO A 549 -43.82 -14.89 42.77
CA PRO A 549 -44.83 -15.93 42.89
C PRO A 549 -44.36 -17.24 42.26
N ASP A 550 -44.86 -18.36 42.79
CA ASP A 550 -44.61 -19.71 42.28
C ASP A 550 -43.13 -20.17 42.29
N ASP A 551 -42.29 -19.52 43.10
CA ASP A 551 -40.92 -19.99 43.36
C ASP A 551 -40.87 -21.26 44.24
N GLY A 552 -42.01 -21.65 44.81
CA GLY A 552 -42.18 -22.85 45.64
C GLY A 552 -41.85 -22.65 47.13
N LYS A 553 -41.88 -21.40 47.62
CA LYS A 553 -41.69 -21.05 49.05
C LYS A 553 -42.58 -21.84 50.01
N THR A 554 -43.86 -22.06 49.66
CA THR A 554 -44.82 -22.78 50.50
C THR A 554 -44.48 -24.26 50.58
N ALA A 555 -44.15 -24.89 49.45
CA ALA A 555 -43.65 -26.26 49.42
C ALA A 555 -42.36 -26.44 50.23
N VAL A 556 -41.42 -25.50 50.10
CA VAL A 556 -40.18 -25.51 50.90
C VAL A 556 -40.51 -25.34 52.38
N ALA A 557 -41.43 -24.44 52.75
CA ALA A 557 -41.82 -24.21 54.14
C ALA A 557 -42.46 -25.46 54.78
N ILE A 558 -43.38 -26.12 54.07
CA ILE A 558 -44.06 -27.32 54.52
C ILE A 558 -43.07 -28.46 54.72
N ASN A 559 -42.28 -28.79 53.69
CA ASN A 559 -41.35 -29.91 53.78
C ASN A 559 -40.23 -29.67 54.78
N LEU A 560 -39.77 -28.43 54.93
CA LEU A 560 -38.81 -28.06 55.96
C LEU A 560 -39.42 -28.18 57.36
N ALA A 561 -40.69 -27.79 57.55
CA ALA A 561 -41.40 -27.97 58.82
C ALA A 561 -41.49 -29.45 59.20
N VAL A 562 -41.86 -30.31 58.25
CA VAL A 562 -41.88 -31.77 58.42
C VAL A 562 -40.48 -32.30 58.76
N ALA A 563 -39.45 -31.84 58.07
CA ALA A 563 -38.07 -32.26 58.34
C ALA A 563 -37.62 -31.87 59.76
N PHE A 564 -37.93 -30.66 60.26
CA PHE A 564 -37.64 -30.28 61.64
C PHE A 564 -38.43 -31.14 62.65
N ALA A 565 -39.71 -31.39 62.38
CA ALA A 565 -40.59 -32.17 63.25
C ALA A 565 -40.15 -33.65 63.37
N GLN A 566 -39.77 -34.27 62.25
CA GLN A 566 -39.14 -35.60 62.21
C GLN A 566 -37.78 -35.64 62.91
N GLY A 567 -37.11 -34.49 63.02
CA GLY A 567 -35.88 -34.32 63.81
C GLY A 567 -36.11 -34.19 65.32
N GLY A 568 -37.37 -34.27 65.78
CA GLY A 568 -37.74 -34.16 67.18
C GLY A 568 -37.97 -32.74 67.71
N GLU A 569 -37.86 -31.70 66.86
CA GLU A 569 -38.23 -30.33 67.26
C GLU A 569 -39.75 -30.16 67.28
N ARG A 570 -40.30 -29.43 68.26
CA ARG A 570 -41.69 -28.96 68.21
C ARG A 570 -41.78 -27.79 67.25
N VAL A 571 -42.48 -27.95 66.14
CA VAL A 571 -42.53 -26.99 65.04
C VAL A 571 -43.92 -26.37 64.93
N LEU A 572 -43.97 -25.04 64.80
CA LEU A 572 -45.17 -24.31 64.38
C LEU A 572 -44.96 -23.76 62.96
N LEU A 573 -45.81 -24.17 62.01
CA LEU A 573 -45.88 -23.59 60.67
C LEU A 573 -47.02 -22.56 60.62
N ILE A 574 -46.70 -21.32 60.28
CA ILE A 574 -47.65 -20.21 60.17
C ILE A 574 -47.82 -19.84 58.69
N ASP A 575 -49.07 -19.83 58.20
CA ASP A 575 -49.39 -19.26 56.89
C ASP A 575 -49.51 -17.73 57.00
N GLY A 576 -48.39 -17.04 56.74
CA GLY A 576 -48.27 -15.58 56.78
C GLY A 576 -48.70 -14.89 55.48
N ASN A 577 -49.23 -15.62 54.50
CA ASN A 577 -49.63 -15.07 53.22
C ASN A 577 -51.16 -14.92 53.13
N PHE A 578 -51.69 -13.87 53.75
CA PHE A 578 -53.13 -13.57 53.73
C PHE A 578 -53.75 -13.44 52.33
N ARG A 579 -52.95 -13.09 51.32
CA ARG A 579 -53.44 -12.82 49.96
C ARG A 579 -53.61 -14.08 49.12
N ARG A 580 -52.74 -15.07 49.31
CA ARG A 580 -52.80 -16.38 48.64
C ARG A 580 -52.42 -17.48 49.62
N PRO A 581 -53.27 -17.77 50.62
CA PRO A 581 -52.99 -18.81 51.60
C PRO A 581 -53.00 -20.17 50.91
N ALA A 582 -51.99 -20.98 51.20
CA ALA A 582 -51.73 -22.23 50.50
C ALA A 582 -51.46 -23.39 51.46
N VAL A 583 -51.07 -23.13 52.71
CA VAL A 583 -50.79 -24.19 53.70
C VAL A 583 -52.03 -25.04 53.99
N ARG A 584 -53.24 -24.46 53.92
CA ARG A 584 -54.51 -25.21 54.07
C ARG A 584 -54.67 -26.35 53.06
N LYS A 585 -54.04 -26.26 51.89
CA LYS A 585 -54.15 -27.32 50.86
C LYS A 585 -53.33 -28.55 51.22
N ALA A 586 -52.24 -28.38 51.96
CA ALA A 586 -51.30 -29.45 52.30
C ALA A 586 -51.63 -30.18 53.62
N PHE A 587 -52.47 -29.62 54.50
CA PHE A 587 -52.87 -30.31 55.73
C PHE A 587 -54.38 -30.30 55.89
N GLN A 588 -54.92 -31.48 56.23
CA GLN A 588 -56.34 -31.64 56.51
C GLN A 588 -56.68 -31.09 57.90
N GLY A 589 -57.92 -30.63 58.09
CA GLY A 589 -58.42 -30.21 59.41
C GLY A 589 -58.02 -28.81 59.86
N ILE A 590 -57.30 -28.02 59.05
CA ILE A 590 -56.95 -26.63 59.39
C ILE A 590 -58.23 -25.80 59.57
N LYS A 591 -58.40 -25.25 60.77
CA LYS A 591 -59.55 -24.41 61.17
C LYS A 591 -59.72 -23.19 60.25
N THR A 592 -60.98 -22.74 60.11
CA THR A 592 -61.34 -21.55 59.31
C THR A 592 -60.72 -20.28 59.89
N GLU A 593 -60.76 -20.15 61.21
CA GLU A 593 -60.05 -19.13 61.99
C GLU A 593 -58.55 -19.41 62.03
N GLY A 594 -57.74 -18.36 62.01
CA GLY A 594 -56.29 -18.49 61.94
C GLY A 594 -55.55 -17.25 62.40
N LEU A 595 -54.39 -17.00 61.81
CA LEU A 595 -53.50 -15.89 62.14
C LEU A 595 -54.25 -14.55 62.21
N SER A 596 -55.09 -14.23 61.22
CA SER A 596 -55.84 -12.96 61.21
C SER A 596 -56.77 -12.81 62.43
N ASN A 597 -57.44 -13.88 62.87
CA ASN A 597 -58.31 -13.86 64.05
C ASN A 597 -57.53 -13.66 65.35
N VAL A 598 -56.33 -14.23 65.45
CA VAL A 598 -55.48 -14.07 66.65
C VAL A 598 -54.97 -12.63 66.74
N LEU A 599 -54.51 -12.07 65.62
CA LEU A 599 -53.95 -10.71 65.59
C LEU A 599 -54.98 -9.61 65.87
N ILE A 600 -56.27 -9.86 65.62
CA ILE A 600 -57.36 -8.95 66.00
C ILE A 600 -57.98 -9.26 67.38
N GLY A 601 -57.40 -10.20 68.13
CA GLY A 601 -57.85 -10.57 69.48
C GLY A 601 -59.16 -11.34 69.56
N ARG A 602 -59.66 -11.88 68.44
CA ARG A 602 -60.93 -12.65 68.41
C ARG A 602 -60.75 -14.13 68.79
N ALA A 603 -59.52 -14.64 68.73
CA ALA A 603 -59.19 -16.00 69.14
C ALA A 603 -57.83 -16.06 69.83
N ARG A 604 -57.63 -17.04 70.70
CA ARG A 604 -56.32 -17.34 71.30
C ARG A 604 -55.55 -18.33 70.41
N LEU A 605 -54.22 -18.23 70.37
CA LEU A 605 -53.34 -19.10 69.58
C LEU A 605 -53.67 -20.59 69.78
N GLU A 606 -53.87 -21.01 71.03
CA GLU A 606 -54.20 -22.40 71.42
C GLU A 606 -55.46 -22.95 70.77
N ASN A 607 -56.44 -22.07 70.53
CA ASN A 607 -57.75 -22.46 70.04
C ASN A 607 -57.79 -22.58 68.52
N VAL A 608 -56.84 -21.96 67.81
CA VAL A 608 -56.82 -21.93 66.34
C VAL A 608 -55.69 -22.74 65.72
N VAL A 609 -54.66 -23.08 66.50
CA VAL A 609 -53.63 -24.02 66.07
C VAL A 609 -54.26 -25.41 65.87
N THR A 610 -53.81 -26.08 64.81
CA THR A 610 -54.26 -27.42 64.42
C THR A 610 -53.06 -28.35 64.44
N LYS A 611 -53.17 -29.46 65.18
CA LYS A 611 -52.16 -30.53 65.14
C LYS A 611 -52.27 -31.26 63.81
N THR A 612 -51.13 -31.56 63.19
CA THR A 612 -51.11 -32.32 61.93
C THR A 612 -51.02 -33.82 62.17
N ASP A 613 -51.10 -34.60 61.10
CA ASP A 613 -50.79 -36.02 61.08
C ASP A 613 -49.28 -36.32 61.26
N VAL A 614 -48.43 -35.29 61.19
CA VAL A 614 -47.00 -35.40 61.45
C VAL A 614 -46.73 -35.09 62.94
N PRO A 615 -46.13 -36.02 63.70
CA PRO A 615 -45.78 -35.79 65.10
C PRO A 615 -44.91 -34.54 65.27
N ASN A 616 -45.14 -33.77 66.34
CA ASN A 616 -44.44 -32.52 66.67
C ASN A 616 -44.65 -31.35 65.69
N LEU A 617 -45.54 -31.46 64.70
CA LEU A 617 -45.86 -30.38 63.77
C LEU A 617 -47.29 -29.85 63.99
N ASP A 618 -47.35 -28.59 64.37
CA ASP A 618 -48.58 -27.82 64.52
C ASP A 618 -48.66 -26.73 63.43
N VAL A 619 -49.87 -26.45 62.95
CA VAL A 619 -50.10 -25.47 61.88
C VAL A 619 -51.09 -24.39 62.33
N LEU A 620 -50.74 -23.14 62.04
CA LEU A 620 -51.60 -21.98 62.12
C LEU A 620 -51.92 -21.49 60.70
N GLY A 621 -53.15 -21.75 60.23
CA GLY A 621 -53.62 -21.21 58.95
C GLY A 621 -53.72 -19.68 58.96
N SER A 622 -53.84 -19.07 57.78
CA SER A 622 -53.91 -17.60 57.68
C SER A 622 -55.17 -17.03 58.33
N GLY A 623 -56.28 -17.77 58.31
CA GLY A 623 -57.61 -17.20 58.59
C GLY A 623 -58.14 -16.38 57.40
N PRO A 624 -59.34 -15.77 57.54
CA PRO A 624 -59.93 -14.92 56.51
C PRO A 624 -59.03 -13.72 56.22
N MET A 625 -59.01 -13.28 54.96
CA MET A 625 -58.22 -12.13 54.52
C MET A 625 -58.66 -10.87 55.26
N PRO A 626 -57.78 -10.23 56.06
CA PRO A 626 -58.11 -8.98 56.74
C PRO A 626 -58.13 -7.80 55.75
N PRO A 627 -58.84 -6.69 56.07
CA PRO A 627 -58.87 -5.51 55.20
C PRO A 627 -57.47 -4.87 55.04
N ASN A 628 -56.66 -4.88 56.11
CA ASN A 628 -55.31 -4.33 56.13
C ASN A 628 -54.25 -5.39 56.53
N PRO A 629 -53.83 -6.28 55.61
CA PRO A 629 -52.86 -7.34 55.89
C PRO A 629 -51.52 -6.85 56.44
N ALA A 630 -50.94 -5.82 55.83
CA ALA A 630 -49.62 -5.29 56.15
C ALA A 630 -49.54 -4.71 57.57
N GLU A 631 -50.54 -3.91 57.96
CA GLU A 631 -50.64 -3.30 59.29
C GLU A 631 -50.80 -4.36 60.37
N LEU A 632 -51.61 -5.39 60.09
CA LEU A 632 -51.85 -6.48 61.03
C LEU A 632 -50.58 -7.32 61.26
N LEU A 633 -49.82 -7.61 60.20
CA LEU A 633 -48.53 -8.30 60.30
C LEU A 633 -47.45 -7.45 60.98
N GLY A 634 -47.50 -6.12 60.84
CA GLY A 634 -46.57 -5.19 61.51
C GLY A 634 -46.97 -4.81 62.94
N SER A 635 -48.09 -5.33 63.43
CA SER A 635 -48.68 -4.90 64.70
C SER A 635 -47.93 -5.45 65.93
N PRO A 636 -48.07 -4.79 67.11
CA PRO A 636 -47.59 -5.35 68.38
C PRO A 636 -48.15 -6.75 68.67
N ALA A 637 -49.40 -7.03 68.26
CA ALA A 637 -50.03 -8.33 68.42
C ALA A 637 -49.29 -9.46 67.66
N MET A 638 -48.69 -9.16 66.51
CA MET A 638 -47.86 -10.13 65.79
C MET A 638 -46.59 -10.45 66.57
N ARG A 639 -45.95 -9.43 67.14
CA ARG A 639 -44.76 -9.62 68.00
C ARG A 639 -45.10 -10.46 69.22
N GLU A 640 -46.19 -10.14 69.91
CA GLU A 640 -46.66 -10.91 71.07
C GLU A 640 -46.98 -12.37 70.71
N LEU A 641 -47.59 -12.61 69.55
CA LEU A 641 -47.85 -13.95 69.04
C LEU A 641 -46.56 -14.72 68.80
N LEU A 642 -45.56 -14.10 68.17
CA LEU A 642 -44.26 -14.73 67.92
C LEU A 642 -43.50 -15.01 69.22
N GLU A 643 -43.54 -14.12 70.21
CA GLU A 643 -42.97 -14.38 71.55
C GLU A 643 -43.67 -15.55 72.25
N ALA A 644 -45.01 -15.58 72.22
CA ALA A 644 -45.78 -16.69 72.78
C ALA A 644 -45.47 -18.03 72.09
N ALA A 645 -45.27 -18.00 70.76
CA ALA A 645 -44.87 -19.17 70.00
C ALA A 645 -43.45 -19.64 70.36
N ARG A 646 -42.49 -18.71 70.53
CA ARG A 646 -41.09 -19.02 70.95
C ARG A 646 -41.00 -19.75 72.29
N GLY A 647 -41.93 -19.48 73.22
CA GLY A 647 -41.97 -20.15 74.51
C GLY A 647 -42.45 -21.61 74.43
N ARG A 648 -43.13 -21.99 73.34
CA ARG A 648 -43.83 -23.28 73.20
C ARG A 648 -43.24 -24.19 72.14
N TYR A 649 -42.67 -23.61 71.10
CA TYR A 649 -42.12 -24.31 69.96
C TYR A 649 -40.62 -24.09 69.86
N ASP A 650 -39.93 -25.14 69.47
CA ASP A 650 -38.49 -25.13 69.21
C ASP A 650 -38.17 -24.41 67.90
N ARG A 651 -39.10 -24.47 66.94
CA ARG A 651 -39.05 -23.79 65.65
C ARG A 651 -40.39 -23.18 65.28
N VAL A 652 -40.35 -21.97 64.75
CA VAL A 652 -41.50 -21.29 64.13
C VAL A 652 -41.12 -20.95 62.69
N LEU A 653 -41.80 -21.56 61.72
CA LEU A 653 -41.61 -21.29 60.30
C LEU A 653 -42.80 -20.47 59.79
N ILE A 654 -42.52 -19.37 59.10
CA ILE A 654 -43.57 -18.51 58.53
C ILE A 654 -43.49 -18.60 57.00
N ASP A 655 -44.56 -19.07 56.35
CA ASP A 655 -44.72 -18.98 54.89
C ASP A 655 -45.15 -17.56 54.52
N GLY A 656 -44.22 -16.76 54.02
CA GLY A 656 -44.47 -15.36 53.65
C GLY A 656 -44.80 -15.19 52.17
N PRO A 657 -45.43 -14.07 51.76
CA PRO A 657 -45.62 -13.77 50.34
C PRO A 657 -44.29 -13.45 49.61
N PRO A 658 -44.28 -13.30 48.27
CA PRO A 658 -43.07 -12.92 47.55
C PRO A 658 -42.60 -11.49 47.87
N CYS A 659 -41.35 -11.34 48.32
CA CYS A 659 -40.83 -10.08 48.89
C CYS A 659 -40.64 -8.95 47.89
N LEU A 660 -40.46 -9.22 46.60
CA LEU A 660 -40.39 -8.16 45.58
C LEU A 660 -41.76 -7.68 45.11
N LEU A 661 -42.83 -8.44 45.37
CA LEU A 661 -44.18 -8.14 44.89
C LEU A 661 -45.06 -7.56 45.98
N ILE A 662 -44.94 -8.07 47.21
CA ILE A 662 -45.83 -7.73 48.32
C ILE A 662 -44.97 -7.34 49.54
N SER A 663 -45.22 -6.15 50.09
CA SER A 663 -44.50 -5.59 51.24
C SER A 663 -44.68 -6.37 52.54
N ASP A 664 -45.77 -7.13 52.66
CA ASP A 664 -46.10 -7.96 53.82
C ASP A 664 -44.92 -8.85 54.25
N ALA A 665 -44.19 -9.43 53.29
CA ALA A 665 -43.01 -10.25 53.59
C ALA A 665 -41.84 -9.44 54.17
N LEU A 666 -41.66 -8.19 53.73
CA LEU A 666 -40.64 -7.29 54.27
C LEU A 666 -40.97 -6.90 55.72
N ILE A 667 -42.25 -6.68 56.02
CA ILE A 667 -42.71 -6.34 57.38
C ILE A 667 -42.56 -7.51 58.34
N VAL A 668 -42.86 -8.73 57.90
CA VAL A 668 -42.62 -9.94 58.72
C VAL A 668 -41.13 -10.21 58.88
N ALA A 669 -40.31 -9.91 57.85
CA ALA A 669 -38.87 -10.12 57.89
C ALA A 669 -38.15 -9.32 58.98
N THR A 670 -38.67 -8.15 59.39
CA THR A 670 -38.09 -7.36 60.48
C THR A 670 -38.40 -7.92 61.87
N GLN A 671 -39.37 -8.83 61.96
CA GLN A 671 -39.78 -9.48 63.21
C GLN A 671 -39.28 -10.92 63.31
N ALA A 672 -38.86 -11.51 62.19
CA ALA A 672 -38.20 -12.81 62.15
C ALA A 672 -36.72 -12.70 62.53
N GLU A 673 -36.16 -13.77 63.11
CA GLU A 673 -34.74 -13.83 63.47
C GLU A 673 -33.85 -14.21 62.28
N GLY A 674 -34.45 -14.83 61.27
CA GLY A 674 -33.77 -15.17 60.03
C GLY A 674 -34.71 -15.32 58.85
N VAL A 675 -34.19 -15.03 57.66
CA VAL A 675 -34.93 -15.13 56.40
C VAL A 675 -34.25 -16.14 55.48
N VAL A 676 -35.04 -17.07 54.96
CA VAL A 676 -34.64 -18.02 53.92
C VAL A 676 -35.30 -17.60 52.61
N VAL A 677 -34.46 -17.34 51.60
CA VAL A 677 -34.93 -16.92 50.27
C VAL A 677 -35.06 -18.13 49.36
N VAL A 678 -36.25 -18.43 48.88
CA VAL A 678 -36.48 -19.52 47.93
C VAL A 678 -36.41 -18.97 46.51
N ALA A 679 -35.53 -19.54 45.69
CA ALA A 679 -35.35 -19.15 44.29
C ALA A 679 -35.64 -20.34 43.38
N ARG A 680 -36.49 -20.16 42.36
CA ARG A 680 -36.78 -21.21 41.37
C ARG A 680 -35.67 -21.29 40.32
N ALA A 681 -35.12 -22.47 40.09
CA ALA A 681 -34.22 -22.71 38.96
C ALA A 681 -34.94 -22.47 37.62
N VAL A 682 -34.21 -21.97 36.63
CA VAL A 682 -34.63 -21.64 35.26
C VAL A 682 -35.65 -20.50 35.14
N ARG A 683 -36.64 -20.40 36.04
CA ARG A 683 -37.65 -19.32 36.05
C ARG A 683 -37.17 -18.07 36.80
N GLY A 684 -36.37 -18.23 37.85
CA GLY A 684 -35.77 -17.13 38.60
C GLY A 684 -34.63 -16.48 37.82
N THR A 685 -34.49 -15.15 37.92
CA THR A 685 -33.38 -14.42 37.29
C THR A 685 -32.35 -13.99 38.32
N LYS A 686 -31.08 -13.96 37.92
CA LYS A 686 -29.95 -13.49 38.74
C LYS A 686 -30.22 -12.11 39.32
N GLY A 687 -30.80 -11.22 38.51
CA GLY A 687 -31.17 -9.86 38.92
C GLY A 687 -32.33 -9.80 39.93
N THR A 688 -33.32 -10.69 39.86
CA THR A 688 -34.40 -10.74 40.86
C THR A 688 -33.91 -11.27 42.20
N LEU A 689 -33.04 -12.28 42.21
CA LEU A 689 -32.47 -12.81 43.45
C LEU A 689 -31.63 -11.75 44.18
N ARG A 690 -30.76 -11.05 43.44
CA ARG A 690 -29.95 -9.95 43.99
C ARG A 690 -30.82 -8.84 44.58
N ARG A 691 -31.87 -8.41 43.87
CA ARG A 691 -32.81 -7.41 44.37
C ARG A 691 -33.54 -7.84 45.63
N ALA A 692 -33.94 -9.12 45.73
CA ALA A 692 -34.63 -9.65 46.90
C ALA A 692 -33.73 -9.60 48.14
N ARG A 693 -32.47 -10.05 48.00
CA ARG A 693 -31.45 -9.86 49.05
C ARG A 693 -31.33 -8.38 49.42
N ASP A 694 -31.10 -7.51 48.44
CA ASP A 694 -30.86 -6.08 48.69
C ASP A 694 -32.01 -5.41 49.45
N GLN A 695 -33.26 -5.75 49.13
CA GLN A 695 -34.42 -5.24 49.86
C GLN A 695 -34.47 -5.74 51.30
N LEU A 696 -34.24 -7.04 51.52
CA LEU A 696 -34.24 -7.65 52.85
C LEU A 696 -33.09 -7.12 53.72
N THR A 697 -31.89 -6.99 53.17
CA THR A 697 -30.73 -6.43 53.88
C THR A 697 -30.95 -4.96 54.22
N ARG A 698 -31.56 -4.17 53.31
CA ARG A 698 -31.80 -2.73 53.52
C ARG A 698 -32.72 -2.44 54.72
N ILE A 699 -33.69 -3.32 54.97
CA ILE A 699 -34.60 -3.20 56.12
C ILE A 699 -34.03 -3.81 57.41
N GLY A 700 -32.77 -4.27 57.39
CA GLY A 700 -32.09 -4.88 58.53
C GLY A 700 -32.44 -6.35 58.78
N ALA A 701 -33.12 -7.04 57.85
CA ALA A 701 -33.43 -8.45 58.02
C ALA A 701 -32.19 -9.33 57.80
N ARG A 702 -31.98 -10.32 58.70
CA ARG A 702 -30.87 -11.28 58.61
C ARG A 702 -31.21 -12.37 57.59
N VAL A 703 -30.69 -12.24 56.37
CA VAL A 703 -30.84 -13.30 55.34
C VAL A 703 -29.83 -14.41 55.64
N ILE A 704 -30.33 -15.59 56.04
CA ILE A 704 -29.49 -16.75 56.39
C ILE A 704 -28.87 -17.35 55.13
N GLY A 705 -29.66 -17.44 54.05
CA GLY A 705 -29.24 -18.03 52.80
C GLY A 705 -30.42 -18.25 51.85
N ALA A 706 -30.16 -18.98 50.77
CA ALA A 706 -31.15 -19.30 49.75
C ALA A 706 -31.26 -20.80 49.46
N VAL A 707 -32.49 -21.23 49.19
CA VAL A 707 -32.80 -22.57 48.69
C VAL A 707 -33.08 -22.47 47.20
N LEU A 708 -32.33 -23.23 46.40
CA LEU A 708 -32.56 -23.30 44.96
C LEU A 708 -33.54 -24.44 44.67
N ASN A 709 -34.77 -24.09 44.31
CA ASN A 709 -35.87 -25.03 44.15
C ASN A 709 -36.13 -25.40 42.69
N GLY A 710 -36.49 -26.66 42.42
CA GLY A 710 -36.87 -27.16 41.10
C GLY A 710 -35.70 -27.30 40.13
N VAL A 711 -34.53 -27.73 40.62
CA VAL A 711 -33.34 -27.94 39.80
C VAL A 711 -33.55 -29.14 38.90
N LYS A 712 -33.50 -28.94 37.57
CA LYS A 712 -33.56 -30.03 36.59
C LYS A 712 -32.23 -30.77 36.51
N THR A 713 -32.27 -32.09 36.53
CA THR A 713 -31.11 -32.91 36.20
C THR A 713 -30.83 -32.83 34.70
N ARG A 714 -29.56 -32.79 34.32
CA ARG A 714 -29.15 -32.84 32.90
C ARG A 714 -28.51 -34.19 32.61
N PRO A 715 -28.73 -34.79 31.42
CA PRO A 715 -28.03 -36.00 31.01
C PRO A 715 -26.50 -35.80 31.10
N GLY A 716 -25.83 -36.66 31.87
CA GLY A 716 -24.38 -36.57 32.13
C GLY A 716 -23.94 -35.39 33.00
N GLY A 717 -24.87 -34.73 33.71
CA GLY A 717 -24.55 -33.68 34.68
C GLY A 717 -24.29 -34.22 36.07
N TYR A 718 -23.45 -33.51 36.83
CA TYR A 718 -23.05 -33.85 38.21
C TYR A 718 -24.25 -34.19 39.13
N LEU A 719 -25.31 -33.39 39.10
CA LEU A 719 -26.49 -33.60 39.95
C LEU A 719 -27.20 -34.94 39.68
N ARG A 720 -27.24 -35.39 38.42
CA ARG A 720 -27.87 -36.67 38.06
C ARG A 720 -27.05 -37.85 38.55
N GLN A 721 -25.73 -37.72 38.50
CA GLN A 721 -24.82 -38.73 39.02
C GLN A 721 -24.96 -38.85 40.54
N GLN A 722 -24.99 -37.73 41.26
CA GLN A 722 -25.22 -37.73 42.70
C GLN A 722 -26.55 -38.37 43.09
N TYR A 723 -27.62 -38.15 42.32
CA TYR A 723 -28.92 -38.76 42.61
C TYR A 723 -28.92 -40.27 42.36
N ARG A 724 -28.24 -40.74 41.32
CA ARG A 724 -28.05 -42.18 41.10
C ARG A 724 -27.24 -42.81 42.23
N GLU A 725 -26.11 -42.21 42.59
CA GLU A 725 -25.29 -42.67 43.71
C GLU A 725 -26.08 -42.68 45.03
N PHE A 726 -26.99 -41.73 45.24
CA PHE A 726 -27.89 -41.72 46.40
C PHE A 726 -28.86 -42.91 46.40
N TYR A 727 -29.53 -43.19 45.28
CA TYR A 727 -30.44 -44.34 45.18
C TYR A 727 -29.67 -45.67 45.27
N ASP A 728 -28.51 -45.79 44.60
CA ASP A 728 -27.65 -46.97 44.70
C ASP A 728 -27.21 -47.22 46.17
N TYR A 729 -26.87 -46.16 46.91
CA TYR A 729 -26.47 -46.26 48.32
C TYR A 729 -27.65 -46.60 49.24
N THR A 730 -28.83 -46.03 49.00
CA THR A 730 -30.01 -46.26 49.84
C THR A 730 -30.66 -47.61 49.58
N ASP A 731 -30.67 -48.10 48.34
CA ASP A 731 -31.15 -49.45 47.99
C ASP A 731 -30.31 -50.55 48.67
N GLU A 732 -28.98 -50.39 48.73
CA GLU A 732 -28.12 -51.30 49.51
C GLU A 732 -28.49 -51.30 51.00
N GLU A 733 -28.80 -50.12 51.56
CA GLU A 733 -29.16 -49.97 52.98
C GLU A 733 -30.56 -50.55 53.30
N VAL A 734 -31.54 -50.40 52.38
CA VAL A 734 -32.86 -51.04 52.51
C VAL A 734 -32.74 -52.56 52.45
N VAL A 735 -31.94 -53.11 51.53
CA VAL A 735 -31.69 -54.55 51.42
C VAL A 735 -30.99 -55.08 52.67
N VAL A 736 -29.99 -54.37 53.21
CA VAL A 736 -29.32 -54.76 54.47
C VAL A 736 -30.28 -54.70 55.66
N ARG A 737 -31.20 -53.73 55.69
CA ARG A 737 -32.17 -53.59 56.78
C ARG A 737 -33.24 -54.68 56.73
N GLU A 738 -33.79 -55.00 55.56
CA GLU A 738 -34.71 -56.12 55.36
C GLU A 738 -34.04 -57.47 55.67
N LEU A 739 -32.76 -57.64 55.34
CA LEU A 739 -31.98 -58.81 55.74
C LEU A 739 -31.75 -58.89 57.26
N SER A 740 -31.59 -57.76 57.96
CA SER A 740 -31.45 -57.74 59.43
C SER A 740 -32.79 -57.99 60.16
N GLU A 741 -33.90 -57.45 59.64
CA GLU A 741 -35.25 -57.66 60.17
C GLU A 741 -35.72 -59.10 59.91
N SER A 742 -35.38 -59.68 58.75
CA SER A 742 -35.65 -61.09 58.47
C SER A 742 -34.72 -62.06 59.22
N ALA A 743 -33.47 -61.68 59.52
CA ALA A 743 -32.58 -62.47 60.37
C ALA A 743 -33.05 -62.49 61.84
N SER A 744 -33.43 -61.33 62.39
CA SER A 744 -33.99 -61.25 63.76
C SER A 744 -35.37 -61.92 63.88
N ALA A 745 -36.22 -61.83 62.84
CA ALA A 745 -37.47 -62.59 62.78
C ALA A 745 -37.24 -64.11 62.66
N ARG A 746 -36.19 -64.56 61.95
CA ARG A 746 -35.80 -65.98 61.87
C ARG A 746 -35.21 -66.50 63.18
N GLU A 747 -34.44 -65.71 63.92
CA GLU A 747 -33.95 -66.08 65.26
C GLU A 747 -35.11 -66.19 66.27
N ALA A 748 -36.08 -65.26 66.22
CA ALA A 748 -37.28 -65.35 67.04
C ALA A 748 -38.17 -66.56 66.69
N LEU A 749 -38.27 -66.92 65.40
CA LEU A 749 -38.98 -68.13 64.96
C LEU A 749 -38.25 -69.42 65.36
N ALA A 750 -36.92 -69.44 65.29
CA ALA A 750 -36.11 -70.59 65.71
C ALA A 750 -36.17 -70.83 67.23
N MET A 751 -36.30 -69.78 68.04
CA MET A 751 -36.59 -69.93 69.47
C MET A 751 -37.99 -70.53 69.73
N LEU A 752 -38.99 -70.13 68.95
CA LEU A 752 -40.36 -70.67 69.06
C LEU A 752 -40.48 -72.12 68.52
N GLU A 753 -39.71 -72.49 67.50
CA GLU A 753 -39.67 -73.86 66.98
C GLU A 753 -38.81 -74.81 67.84
N GLY A 754 -37.79 -74.28 68.52
CA GLY A 754 -37.00 -75.01 69.51
C GLY A 754 -37.85 -75.50 70.69
N ASP A 755 -38.76 -74.66 71.17
CA ASP A 755 -39.72 -75.04 72.24
C ASP A 755 -40.73 -76.09 71.76
N ARG A 756 -41.18 -76.02 70.50
CA ARG A 756 -42.12 -77.01 69.92
C ARG A 756 -41.51 -78.39 69.66
N LYS A 757 -40.20 -78.48 69.40
CA LYS A 757 -39.51 -79.78 69.26
C LYS A 757 -39.28 -80.47 70.60
N GLY A 758 -39.22 -79.74 71.71
CA GLY A 758 -39.19 -80.33 73.06
C GLY A 758 -40.50 -81.00 73.47
N GLU A 759 -41.62 -80.62 72.87
CA GLU A 759 -42.95 -81.12 73.24
C GLU A 759 -43.40 -82.33 72.40
N LYS A 760 -42.87 -82.51 71.18
CA LYS A 760 -43.21 -83.65 70.30
C LYS A 760 -42.43 -84.94 70.57
N ASP A 761 -41.26 -84.88 71.20
CA ASP A 761 -40.47 -86.08 71.57
C ASP A 761 -40.99 -86.82 72.82
N LYS A 762 -42.11 -86.35 73.42
CA LYS A 762 -42.78 -87.06 74.53
C LYS A 762 -43.98 -87.91 74.12
N ASP A 763 -44.56 -87.69 72.94
CA ASP A 763 -45.80 -88.39 72.53
C ASP A 763 -45.56 -89.63 71.63
N GLU A 764 -44.31 -89.92 71.24
CA GLU A 764 -43.98 -91.08 70.38
C GLU A 764 -43.38 -92.27 71.16
N LYS A 765 -43.54 -92.30 72.49
CA LYS A 765 -43.10 -93.42 73.36
C LYS A 765 -44.21 -94.23 74.04
N ASP A 766 -45.47 -93.90 73.80
CA ASP A 766 -46.62 -94.73 74.21
C ASP A 766 -47.49 -95.07 72.98
N LYS A 767 -46.97 -95.95 72.12
CA LYS A 767 -47.76 -96.80 71.22
C LYS A 767 -46.97 -98.02 70.74
#